data_AF-A0A9D7QC93-F1
#
_entry.id   AF-A0A9D7QC93-F1
#
_cell.length_a   1.000
_cell.length_b   1.000
_cell.length_c   1.000
_cell.angle_alpha   90.00
_cell.angle_beta   90.00
_cell.angle_gamma   90.00
#
_symmetry.space_group_name_H-M   'P 1'
#
loop_
_entity.id
_entity.type
_entity.pdbx_description
1 polymer ?
#
loop_
_entity_poly.entity_id
_entity_poly.type
_entity_poly.pdbx_seq_one_letter_code
_entity_poly.pdbx_strand_id
1 'polypeptide(L)'
;MRRFATILMLGLSLTAGPTAAPAASVDTPAGAEAVVFAIGDQHSAYDRTAQLVALMAGVRAQNPDLPAVILLNGDTLEHGNPVARRSHGAVDFAMFTALARIAPTVLNLGNHEPEFYDLAETVQRIEATGVKVVGNITDRASGQLFAPASLRIPLGGAEAVVVGVTTDRLNTFRAAVRPSLDLADPVVWAQANFSKLLDRAPWERGPPARIPPDAAQRPALPIILSHAGLKADRALFPLVPDGTLFVGGHNHLRLMHRMGRTVYFHSGWWNECLTIAWLCRDESGAVQWEVEQLEVDSAGPAEAELAALIAATEAQYLEATDREVVGHLPRALAPEEAARLAVEALRVAAGVDAAVIGNTTFGGGLPAGEVTRYAFDACVRFDGAVAVAEVDGRRLAQILARANPGPDTSFAERQGEYLVAAAPAEIDPDRTYRLATNDWGVRNQKNYFDGVELTFTDVPGLRFKATVLQSLAAVSATLRPPQDAAELASVVGDLDQEQVYELGKSLFEAFAPEEIKEQFEFPTKEQWDSFATRFQQALEGDRLEDLAEFEPEARAALVALRALPGYGDYADWLEERIDYIEAAKQAVAQPEPAPVPPSPVPAPVPPPAPAPGKPAPAVRPAPNIPHYALWLERMQNRPVPPRAAQFLPMLRRTFAAGGIPADLAWLAEAESTFNPNARSPSGAKGLFQLMPATAQELGLSTFLPDERTHPEKSARAAAQLLRKLHAKFGDWPLALAAYNAGAGRVQRTLDKKGAKTFAEIASSLPAETRMYVPKVLATLAVRAGVTPDRL
;
A
#
# COMPACT_ATOMS: atom_id res chain seq x y z
N MET A 1 26.45 11.13 -7.90
CA MET A 1 26.72 11.32 -6.45
C MET A 1 26.14 12.62 -5.84
N ARG A 2 25.08 13.26 -6.40
CA ARG A 2 24.42 14.45 -5.79
C ARG A 2 22.88 14.38 -5.78
N ARG A 3 22.29 13.19 -5.74
CA ARG A 3 20.82 12.99 -5.67
C ARG A 3 20.33 12.03 -4.58
N PHE A 4 21.18 11.68 -3.61
CA PHE A 4 20.81 10.82 -2.48
C PHE A 4 20.71 11.56 -1.13
N ALA A 5 21.04 12.85 -1.07
CA ALA A 5 21.21 13.59 0.20
C ALA A 5 20.00 14.45 0.62
N THR A 6 18.87 14.42 -0.10
CA THR A 6 17.72 15.31 0.21
C THR A 6 16.62 14.62 1.02
N ILE A 7 16.65 13.30 1.18
CA ILE A 7 15.65 12.56 1.97
C ILE A 7 16.05 12.47 3.46
N LEU A 8 17.30 12.79 3.82
CA LEU A 8 17.82 12.66 5.19
C LEU A 8 17.80 13.96 6.03
N MET A 9 17.28 15.08 5.50
CA MET A 9 17.33 16.40 6.17
C MET A 9 15.96 17.02 6.46
N LEU A 10 15.03 16.21 6.98
CA LEU A 10 13.78 16.71 7.57
C LEU A 10 13.47 16.03 8.91
N GLY A 11 14.53 15.78 9.69
CA GLY A 11 14.43 15.52 11.12
C GLY A 11 15.10 16.66 11.88
N LEU A 12 14.32 17.63 12.38
CA LEU A 12 14.62 18.46 13.56
C LEU A 12 13.53 19.50 13.78
N SER A 13 12.44 19.09 14.44
CA SER A 13 11.77 19.84 15.52
C SER A 13 10.37 19.27 15.73
N LEU A 14 10.23 18.45 16.76
CA LEU A 14 9.12 18.48 17.71
C LEU A 14 9.51 17.56 18.87
N THR A 15 10.04 18.17 19.92
CA THR A 15 10.22 17.55 21.22
C THR A 15 8.85 17.33 21.87
N ALA A 16 8.35 16.11 21.82
CA ALA A 16 7.45 15.54 22.81
C ALA A 16 7.81 14.05 22.90
N GLY A 17 8.26 13.61 24.09
CA GLY A 17 8.72 12.23 24.29
C GLY A 17 7.62 11.21 23.98
N PRO A 18 7.97 10.01 23.51
CA PRO A 18 6.99 9.00 23.20
C PRO A 18 6.41 8.46 24.51
N THR A 19 5.11 8.65 24.73
CA THR A 19 4.36 7.73 25.59
C THR A 19 4.22 6.43 24.79
N ALA A 20 5.16 5.51 24.99
CA ALA A 20 5.12 4.17 24.43
C ALA A 20 3.85 3.45 24.91
N ALA A 21 3.08 2.90 23.99
CA ALA A 21 2.09 1.86 24.32
C ALA A 21 2.84 0.69 24.99
N PRO A 22 2.25 0.00 25.98
CA PRO A 22 2.94 -1.10 26.66
C PRO A 22 3.22 -2.23 25.65
N ALA A 23 4.49 -2.45 25.36
CA ALA A 23 4.95 -3.60 24.57
C ALA A 23 4.67 -4.91 25.34
N ALA A 24 4.48 -6.02 24.62
CA ALA A 24 4.38 -7.35 25.23
C ALA A 24 5.53 -7.57 26.24
N SER A 25 5.19 -7.96 27.47
CA SER A 25 6.19 -8.30 28.49
C SER A 25 6.77 -9.67 28.19
N VAL A 26 8.09 -9.75 28.03
CA VAL A 26 8.79 -11.03 27.83
C VAL A 26 9.50 -11.39 29.12
N ASP A 27 9.25 -12.60 29.62
CA ASP A 27 9.88 -13.08 30.84
C ASP A 27 11.38 -13.29 30.61
N THR A 28 12.18 -12.47 31.28
CA THR A 28 13.65 -12.58 31.18
C THR A 28 14.15 -13.72 32.08
N PRO A 29 14.82 -14.74 31.53
CA PRO A 29 15.32 -15.85 32.32
C PRO A 29 16.27 -15.40 33.44
N ALA A 30 16.15 -16.01 34.61
CA ALA A 30 17.05 -15.75 35.73
C ALA A 30 18.50 -16.10 35.33
N GLY A 31 19.43 -15.16 35.51
CA GLY A 31 20.83 -15.35 35.15
C GLY A 31 21.16 -15.18 33.66
N ALA A 32 20.27 -14.57 32.87
CA ALA A 32 20.60 -14.15 31.50
C ALA A 32 21.82 -13.21 31.48
N GLU A 33 22.82 -13.56 30.65
CA GLU A 33 24.03 -12.77 30.43
C GLU A 33 23.91 -11.84 29.21
N ALA A 34 23.07 -12.19 28.24
CA ALA A 34 22.79 -11.41 27.04
C ALA A 34 21.50 -11.87 26.34
N VAL A 35 20.99 -11.05 25.42
CA VAL A 35 19.85 -11.35 24.57
C VAL A 35 20.24 -11.29 23.08
N VAL A 36 19.79 -12.27 22.30
CA VAL A 36 19.99 -12.33 20.85
C VAL A 36 18.62 -12.36 20.18
N PHE A 37 18.34 -11.35 19.36
CA PHE A 37 17.18 -11.35 18.46
C PHE A 37 17.59 -12.00 17.15
N ALA A 38 16.81 -12.96 16.64
CA ALA A 38 17.11 -13.65 15.40
C ALA A 38 15.90 -13.73 14.49
N ILE A 39 16.08 -13.33 13.23
CA ILE A 39 15.07 -13.40 12.18
C ILE A 39 15.73 -13.67 10.82
N GLY A 40 14.98 -14.23 9.87
CA GLY A 40 15.39 -14.42 8.48
C GLY A 40 14.15 -14.48 7.59
N ASP A 41 14.37 -14.59 6.27
CA ASP A 41 13.28 -14.79 5.30
C ASP A 41 12.19 -13.70 5.41
N GLN A 42 12.60 -12.44 5.54
CA GLN A 42 11.69 -11.31 5.75
C GLN A 42 10.94 -10.89 4.48
N HIS A 43 11.60 -11.02 3.32
CA HIS A 43 11.03 -10.77 1.98
C HIS A 43 10.22 -9.46 1.87
N SER A 44 10.74 -8.37 2.43
CA SER A 44 10.07 -7.06 2.42
C SER A 44 8.61 -7.11 2.95
N ALA A 45 8.36 -7.82 4.05
CA ALA A 45 7.05 -7.96 4.70
C ALA A 45 6.62 -6.67 5.43
N TYR A 46 6.22 -5.65 4.67
CA TYR A 46 5.92 -4.30 5.17
C TYR A 46 4.72 -4.25 6.11
N ASP A 47 3.81 -5.24 6.07
CA ASP A 47 2.67 -5.35 6.98
C ASP A 47 3.04 -5.65 8.44
N ARG A 48 4.23 -6.22 8.68
CA ARG A 48 4.76 -6.55 10.02
C ARG A 48 6.10 -5.90 10.35
N THR A 49 6.73 -5.22 9.39
CA THR A 49 8.10 -4.68 9.54
C THR A 49 8.19 -3.68 10.69
N ALA A 50 7.23 -2.77 10.83
CA ALA A 50 7.23 -1.78 11.91
C ALA A 50 6.91 -2.40 13.27
N GLN A 51 6.07 -3.44 13.30
CA GLN A 51 5.67 -4.17 14.49
C GLN A 51 6.82 -5.00 15.05
N LEU A 52 7.58 -5.66 14.17
CA LEU A 52 8.79 -6.39 14.54
C LEU A 52 9.81 -5.46 15.23
N VAL A 53 10.06 -4.28 14.66
CA VAL A 53 11.01 -3.31 15.21
C VAL A 53 10.53 -2.80 16.57
N ALA A 54 9.23 -2.51 16.72
CA ALA A 54 8.64 -2.11 18.00
C ALA A 54 8.76 -3.21 19.07
N LEU A 55 8.53 -4.48 18.69
CA LEU A 55 8.66 -5.62 19.59
C LEU A 55 10.10 -5.77 20.10
N MET A 56 11.09 -5.75 19.21
CA MET A 56 12.51 -5.81 19.59
C MET A 56 12.91 -4.63 20.50
N ALA A 57 12.46 -3.42 20.17
CA ALA A 57 12.70 -2.23 20.98
C ALA A 57 12.07 -2.35 22.38
N GLY A 58 10.87 -2.91 22.47
CA GLY A 58 10.18 -3.18 23.72
C GLY A 58 10.95 -4.15 24.62
N VAL A 59 11.40 -5.29 24.07
CA VAL A 59 12.22 -6.26 24.82
C VAL A 59 13.55 -5.65 25.25
N ARG A 60 14.19 -4.87 24.37
CA ARG A 60 15.44 -4.14 24.70
C ARG A 60 15.23 -3.15 25.84
N ALA A 61 14.10 -2.42 25.83
CA ALA A 61 13.77 -1.44 26.86
C ALA A 61 13.44 -2.09 28.22
N GLN A 62 12.87 -3.30 28.22
CA GLN A 62 12.67 -4.10 29.45
C GLN A 62 14.01 -4.58 30.05
N ASN A 63 15.05 -4.71 29.22
CA ASN A 63 16.34 -5.29 29.58
C ASN A 63 17.53 -4.36 29.26
N PRO A 64 17.58 -3.11 29.75
CA PRO A 64 18.53 -2.10 29.28
C PRO A 64 20.00 -2.46 29.60
N ASP A 65 20.23 -3.17 30.70
CA ASP A 65 21.56 -3.53 31.20
C ASP A 65 22.15 -4.80 30.55
N LEU A 66 21.31 -5.62 29.89
CA LEU A 66 21.80 -6.82 29.20
C LEU A 66 22.42 -6.44 27.85
N PRO A 67 23.61 -6.96 27.49
CA PRO A 67 24.10 -6.90 26.12
C PRO A 67 23.09 -7.51 25.14
N ALA A 68 22.88 -6.86 24.00
CA ALA A 68 21.95 -7.31 22.98
C ALA A 68 22.63 -7.40 21.60
N VAL A 69 22.21 -8.34 20.77
CA VAL A 69 22.62 -8.48 19.35
C VAL A 69 21.40 -8.81 18.51
N ILE A 70 21.35 -8.31 17.28
CA ILE A 70 20.33 -8.68 16.27
C ILE A 70 21.02 -9.47 15.15
N LEU A 71 20.44 -10.60 14.77
CA LEU A 71 20.90 -11.50 13.72
C LEU A 71 19.84 -11.58 12.62
N LEU A 72 20.19 -11.15 11.41
CA LEU A 72 19.38 -11.25 10.20
C LEU A 72 19.95 -12.37 9.33
N ASN A 73 19.20 -13.44 9.08
CA ASN A 73 19.69 -14.61 8.35
C ASN A 73 19.12 -14.70 6.92
N GLY A 74 19.54 -13.77 6.07
CA GLY A 74 19.25 -13.77 4.63
C GLY A 74 17.80 -13.54 4.24
N ASP A 75 17.59 -13.34 2.94
CA ASP A 75 16.31 -13.07 2.28
C ASP A 75 15.52 -11.93 2.93
N THR A 76 16.22 -10.82 3.17
CA THR A 76 15.64 -9.62 3.77
C THR A 76 14.88 -8.74 2.77
N LEU A 77 15.19 -8.86 1.47
CA LEU A 77 14.65 -8.04 0.39
C LEU A 77 13.77 -8.89 -0.55
N GLU A 78 12.84 -8.27 -1.28
CA GLU A 78 11.99 -9.01 -2.23
C GLU A 78 11.59 -8.16 -3.44
N HIS A 79 12.02 -8.57 -4.63
CA HIS A 79 11.62 -7.92 -5.88
C HIS A 79 10.17 -8.21 -6.30
N GLY A 80 9.60 -9.31 -5.81
CA GLY A 80 8.19 -9.65 -5.96
C GLY A 80 7.25 -8.66 -5.27
N ASN A 81 7.71 -7.95 -4.23
CA ASN A 81 6.94 -6.91 -3.58
C ASN A 81 6.99 -5.65 -4.47
N PRO A 82 5.85 -5.20 -5.05
CA PRO A 82 5.84 -4.09 -5.99
C PRO A 82 6.27 -2.77 -5.33
N VAL A 83 5.99 -2.57 -4.05
CA VAL A 83 6.38 -1.37 -3.28
C VAL A 83 7.88 -1.38 -3.05
N ALA A 84 8.44 -2.51 -2.60
CA ALA A 84 9.88 -2.67 -2.40
C ALA A 84 10.64 -2.49 -3.71
N ARG A 85 10.18 -3.13 -4.80
CA ARG A 85 10.77 -3.00 -6.13
C ARG A 85 10.76 -1.56 -6.66
N ARG A 86 9.61 -0.88 -6.60
CA ARG A 86 9.47 0.49 -7.15
C ARG A 86 10.21 1.54 -6.30
N SER A 87 10.32 1.30 -4.99
CA SER A 87 11.08 2.15 -4.06
C SER A 87 12.57 1.80 -3.97
N HIS A 88 12.99 0.68 -4.56
CA HIS A 88 14.33 0.10 -4.44
C HIS A 88 14.72 -0.23 -2.99
N GLY A 89 13.79 -0.83 -2.25
CA GLY A 89 13.98 -1.31 -0.88
C GLY A 89 14.02 -0.20 0.17
N ALA A 90 13.38 0.95 -0.07
CA ALA A 90 13.51 2.12 0.81
C ALA A 90 13.12 1.83 2.27
N VAL A 91 12.04 1.06 2.47
CA VAL A 91 11.60 0.62 3.80
C VAL A 91 12.58 -0.38 4.41
N ASP A 92 13.12 -1.30 3.61
CA ASP A 92 14.07 -2.33 4.09
C ASP A 92 15.36 -1.69 4.62
N PHE A 93 15.93 -0.71 3.91
CA PHE A 93 17.10 0.03 4.39
C PHE A 93 16.81 0.92 5.60
N ALA A 94 15.58 1.44 5.71
CA ALA A 94 15.14 2.15 6.91
C ALA A 94 15.01 1.20 8.11
N MET A 95 14.49 -0.01 7.89
CA MET A 95 14.44 -1.07 8.91
C MET A 95 15.84 -1.43 9.38
N PHE A 96 16.81 -1.65 8.48
CA PHE A 96 18.21 -1.93 8.89
C PHE A 96 18.78 -0.83 9.78
N THR A 97 18.51 0.43 9.43
CA THR A 97 18.92 1.60 10.24
C THR A 97 18.23 1.60 11.61
N ALA A 98 16.93 1.29 11.67
CA ALA A 98 16.18 1.21 12.92
C ALA A 98 16.71 0.09 13.82
N LEU A 99 16.97 -1.09 13.27
CA LEU A 99 17.53 -2.23 14.00
C LEU A 99 18.92 -1.92 14.54
N ALA A 100 19.80 -1.31 13.73
CA ALA A 100 21.14 -0.93 14.17
C ALA A 100 21.16 0.13 15.30
N ARG A 101 20.05 0.88 15.51
CA ARG A 101 19.87 1.76 16.68
C ARG A 101 19.47 1.01 17.94
N ILE A 102 18.83 -0.16 17.81
CA ILE A 102 18.39 -0.99 18.95
C ILE A 102 19.58 -1.76 19.54
N ALA A 103 20.36 -2.42 18.69
CA ALA A 103 21.51 -3.23 19.08
C ALA A 103 22.48 -3.42 17.90
N PRO A 104 23.74 -3.85 18.14
CA PRO A 104 24.61 -4.34 17.07
C PRO A 104 23.92 -5.40 16.21
N THR A 105 23.85 -5.14 14.90
CA THR A 105 23.14 -6.00 13.95
C THR A 105 24.11 -6.67 12.98
N VAL A 106 23.94 -7.96 12.76
CA VAL A 106 24.69 -8.76 11.79
C VAL A 106 23.72 -9.39 10.81
N LEU A 107 23.99 -9.24 9.51
CA LEU A 107 23.23 -9.83 8.43
C LEU A 107 24.08 -10.88 7.70
N ASN A 108 23.54 -12.09 7.54
CA ASN A 108 24.05 -13.08 6.62
C ASN A 108 23.42 -12.90 5.23
N LEU A 109 24.23 -13.05 4.18
CA LEU A 109 23.75 -13.01 2.80
C LEU A 109 22.89 -14.24 2.48
N GLY A 110 21.67 -14.04 2.01
CA GLY A 110 20.80 -15.00 1.36
C GLY A 110 20.78 -14.80 -0.16
N ASN A 111 19.83 -15.46 -0.84
CA ASN A 111 19.72 -15.40 -2.30
C ASN A 111 18.91 -14.20 -2.80
N HIS A 112 18.10 -13.58 -1.94
CA HIS A 112 17.34 -12.38 -2.24
C HIS A 112 18.03 -11.06 -1.83
N GLU A 113 19.23 -11.09 -1.25
CA GLU A 113 19.99 -9.85 -1.01
C GLU A 113 20.27 -9.06 -2.31
N PRO A 114 20.70 -9.68 -3.43
CA PRO A 114 20.94 -8.95 -4.67
C PRO A 114 19.67 -8.77 -5.55
N GLU A 115 18.54 -8.38 -4.94
CA GLU A 115 17.25 -8.23 -5.65
C GLU A 115 17.08 -6.84 -6.31
N PHE A 116 17.61 -5.77 -5.72
CA PHE A 116 17.49 -4.41 -6.25
C PHE A 116 18.78 -3.90 -6.89
N TYR A 117 19.93 -4.35 -6.39
CA TYR A 117 21.27 -3.95 -6.81
C TYR A 117 22.13 -5.19 -7.05
N ASP A 118 23.32 -5.02 -7.64
CA ASP A 118 24.31 -6.10 -7.59
C ASP A 118 24.75 -6.38 -6.14
N LEU A 119 25.38 -7.52 -5.91
CA LEU A 119 25.67 -7.96 -4.55
C LEU A 119 26.71 -7.06 -3.86
N ALA A 120 27.68 -6.51 -4.59
CA ALA A 120 28.68 -5.61 -4.01
C ALA A 120 28.04 -4.29 -3.55
N GLU A 121 27.20 -3.70 -4.39
CA GLU A 121 26.44 -2.49 -4.04
C GLU A 121 25.46 -2.76 -2.89
N THR A 122 24.82 -3.93 -2.89
CA THR A 122 23.90 -4.35 -1.81
C THR A 122 24.64 -4.40 -0.47
N VAL A 123 25.78 -5.09 -0.39
CA VAL A 123 26.61 -5.17 0.82
C VAL A 123 26.97 -3.77 1.29
N GLN A 124 27.48 -2.91 0.40
CA GLN A 124 27.86 -1.55 0.74
C GLN A 124 26.69 -0.74 1.31
N ARG A 125 25.49 -0.88 0.74
CA ARG A 125 24.29 -0.16 1.19
C ARG A 125 23.81 -0.65 2.54
N ILE A 126 23.82 -1.96 2.78
CA ILE A 126 23.50 -2.54 4.09
C ILE A 126 24.50 -2.04 5.14
N GLU A 127 25.80 -2.09 4.85
CA GLU A 127 26.83 -1.59 5.77
C GLU A 127 26.70 -0.10 6.09
N ALA A 128 26.26 0.71 5.12
CA ALA A 128 26.01 2.14 5.33
C ALA A 128 24.88 2.43 6.34
N THR A 129 24.02 1.46 6.66
CA THR A 129 22.98 1.59 7.69
C THR A 129 23.50 1.31 9.11
N GLY A 130 24.73 0.81 9.24
CA GLY A 130 25.33 0.38 10.51
C GLY A 130 25.24 -1.12 10.77
N VAL A 131 24.61 -1.89 9.88
CA VAL A 131 24.58 -3.36 9.93
C VAL A 131 25.91 -3.93 9.44
N LYS A 132 26.42 -4.97 10.08
CA LYS A 132 27.59 -5.72 9.58
C LYS A 132 27.14 -6.88 8.72
N VAL A 133 27.84 -7.16 7.63
CA VAL A 133 27.47 -8.25 6.71
C VAL A 133 28.47 -9.41 6.80
N VAL A 134 27.97 -10.64 6.79
CA VAL A 134 28.74 -11.88 6.65
C VAL A 134 28.21 -12.73 5.51
N GLY A 135 29.04 -13.59 4.94
CA GLY A 135 28.61 -14.58 3.96
C GLY A 135 29.77 -15.29 3.27
N ASN A 136 29.47 -16.38 2.57
CA ASN A 136 30.45 -17.19 1.85
C ASN A 136 30.33 -17.07 0.31
N ILE A 137 29.64 -16.05 -0.19
CA ILE A 137 29.49 -15.81 -1.63
C ILE A 137 30.76 -15.18 -2.19
N THR A 138 31.31 -15.78 -3.24
CA THR A 138 32.53 -15.31 -3.91
C THR A 138 32.18 -14.53 -5.17
N ASP A 139 32.84 -13.40 -5.37
CA ASP A 139 32.83 -12.69 -6.64
C ASP A 139 33.68 -13.46 -7.65
N ARG A 140 33.04 -13.93 -8.72
CA ARG A 140 33.69 -14.71 -9.79
C ARG A 140 34.84 -13.96 -10.45
N ALA A 141 34.76 -12.64 -10.55
CA ALA A 141 35.76 -11.84 -11.26
C ALA A 141 37.05 -11.69 -10.43
N SER A 142 36.92 -11.43 -9.13
CA SER A 142 38.06 -11.20 -8.24
C SER A 142 38.54 -12.45 -7.48
N GLY A 143 37.69 -13.47 -7.36
CA GLY A 143 37.91 -14.63 -6.50
C GLY A 143 37.87 -14.30 -5.01
N GLN A 144 37.39 -13.10 -4.63
CA GLN A 144 37.26 -12.65 -3.24
C GLN A 144 35.82 -12.80 -2.76
N LEU A 145 35.63 -12.94 -1.45
CA LEU A 145 34.29 -12.90 -0.86
C LEU A 145 33.69 -11.49 -0.95
N PHE A 146 32.38 -11.40 -1.18
CA PHE A 146 31.65 -10.11 -1.15
C PHE A 146 31.57 -9.52 0.27
N ALA A 147 31.62 -10.36 1.30
CA ALA A 147 31.66 -9.99 2.70
C ALA A 147 32.53 -10.99 3.48
N PRO A 148 33.08 -10.64 4.65
CA PRO A 148 33.81 -11.60 5.48
C PRO A 148 32.94 -12.83 5.81
N ALA A 149 33.52 -14.03 5.73
CA ALA A 149 32.83 -15.27 6.08
C ALA A 149 32.42 -15.35 7.57
N SER A 150 33.12 -14.59 8.42
CA SER A 150 32.82 -14.51 9.85
C SER A 150 33.21 -13.17 10.44
N LEU A 151 32.61 -12.84 11.59
CA LEU A 151 32.99 -11.69 12.40
C LEU A 151 32.91 -12.02 13.89
N ARG A 152 33.60 -11.22 14.71
CA ARG A 152 33.57 -11.32 16.18
C ARG A 152 32.79 -10.16 16.78
N ILE A 153 31.94 -10.45 17.77
CA ILE A 153 31.16 -9.46 18.51
C ILE A 153 31.17 -9.77 20.01
N PRO A 154 31.15 -8.75 20.89
CA PRO A 154 30.97 -8.97 22.32
C PRO A 154 29.55 -9.45 22.63
N LEU A 155 29.41 -10.47 23.49
CA LEU A 155 28.13 -11.00 23.95
C LEU A 155 28.26 -11.63 25.34
N GLY A 156 27.55 -11.10 26.34
CA GLY A 156 27.46 -11.69 27.69
C GLY A 156 28.81 -11.95 28.38
N GLY A 157 29.72 -10.98 28.33
CA GLY A 157 31.07 -11.13 28.91
C GLY A 157 31.99 -12.13 28.18
N ALA A 158 31.58 -12.62 27.00
CA ALA A 158 32.39 -13.41 26.08
C ALA A 158 32.44 -12.73 24.70
N GLU A 159 33.25 -13.26 23.78
CA GLU A 159 33.15 -12.95 22.36
C GLU A 159 32.36 -14.04 21.64
N ALA A 160 31.43 -13.67 20.78
CA ALA A 160 30.79 -14.57 19.82
C ALA A 160 31.47 -14.47 18.45
N VAL A 161 31.66 -15.62 17.79
CA VAL A 161 32.04 -15.72 16.38
C VAL A 161 30.79 -16.02 15.59
N VAL A 162 30.37 -15.08 14.74
CA VAL A 162 29.23 -15.23 13.84
C VAL A 162 29.76 -15.63 12.47
N VAL A 163 29.32 -16.78 11.96
CA VAL A 163 29.69 -17.30 10.64
C VAL A 163 28.46 -17.29 9.72
N GLY A 164 28.62 -16.76 8.50
CA GLY A 164 27.58 -16.73 7.48
C GLY A 164 27.76 -17.82 6.42
N VAL A 165 26.68 -18.51 6.08
CA VAL A 165 26.63 -19.53 5.02
C VAL A 165 25.41 -19.28 4.14
N THR A 166 25.58 -19.35 2.82
CA THR A 166 24.53 -19.14 1.82
C THR A 166 24.34 -20.39 0.96
N THR A 167 23.12 -20.59 0.46
CA THR A 167 22.76 -21.61 -0.54
C THR A 167 23.64 -21.54 -1.80
N ASP A 168 23.95 -22.70 -2.37
CA ASP A 168 24.70 -22.84 -3.64
C ASP A 168 23.79 -22.87 -4.88
N ARG A 169 22.48 -22.76 -4.67
CA ARG A 169 21.46 -22.88 -5.72
C ARG A 169 21.43 -21.64 -6.60
N LEU A 170 22.29 -21.58 -7.62
CA LEU A 170 22.39 -20.41 -8.51
C LEU A 170 21.05 -19.99 -9.16
N ASN A 171 20.11 -20.91 -9.34
CA ASN A 171 18.80 -20.63 -9.92
C ASN A 171 17.84 -19.89 -8.98
N THR A 172 18.10 -19.85 -7.67
CA THR A 172 17.30 -19.08 -6.69
C THR A 172 17.67 -17.59 -6.68
N PHE A 173 18.83 -17.22 -7.23
CA PHE A 173 19.23 -15.82 -7.42
C PHE A 173 18.60 -15.23 -8.68
N ARG A 174 18.38 -13.92 -8.72
CA ARG A 174 17.96 -13.21 -9.94
C ARG A 174 18.92 -13.47 -11.11
N ALA A 175 18.37 -13.72 -12.29
CA ALA A 175 19.15 -14.02 -13.50
C ALA A 175 20.23 -12.97 -13.81
N ALA A 176 19.96 -11.70 -13.50
CA ALA A 176 20.87 -10.58 -13.78
C ALA A 176 22.19 -10.65 -13.00
N VAL A 177 22.21 -11.23 -11.80
CA VAL A 177 23.40 -11.23 -10.93
C VAL A 177 24.21 -12.51 -11.02
N ARG A 178 23.58 -13.63 -11.43
CA ARG A 178 24.21 -14.96 -11.54
C ARG A 178 25.59 -14.97 -12.22
N PRO A 179 25.86 -14.23 -13.31
CA PRO A 179 27.18 -14.25 -13.96
C PRO A 179 28.33 -13.78 -13.06
N SER A 180 28.04 -12.96 -12.05
CA SER A 180 29.04 -12.44 -11.09
C SER A 180 29.30 -13.37 -9.91
N LEU A 181 28.44 -14.37 -9.69
CA LEU A 181 28.48 -15.19 -8.47
C LEU A 181 29.28 -16.48 -8.71
N ASP A 182 30.12 -16.80 -7.73
CA ASP A 182 30.69 -18.12 -7.54
C ASP A 182 30.23 -18.66 -6.17
N LEU A 183 29.47 -19.75 -6.21
CA LEU A 183 28.78 -20.32 -5.06
C LEU A 183 29.41 -21.67 -4.73
N ALA A 184 29.98 -21.78 -3.55
CA ALA A 184 30.49 -23.03 -3.03
C ALA A 184 29.35 -23.87 -2.43
N ASP A 185 29.41 -25.19 -2.58
CA ASP A 185 28.54 -26.08 -1.80
C ASP A 185 28.71 -25.77 -0.31
N PRO A 186 27.63 -25.48 0.41
CA PRO A 186 27.70 -24.97 1.78
C PRO A 186 28.35 -25.97 2.74
N VAL A 187 28.17 -27.27 2.52
CA VAL A 187 28.72 -28.33 3.38
C VAL A 187 30.20 -28.51 3.10
N VAL A 188 30.60 -28.58 1.84
CA VAL A 188 32.01 -28.66 1.43
C VAL A 188 32.78 -27.43 1.91
N TRP A 189 32.19 -26.25 1.75
CA TRP A 189 32.77 -25.01 2.23
C TRP A 189 32.93 -25.02 3.76
N ALA A 190 31.90 -25.44 4.50
CA ALA A 190 31.97 -25.53 5.95
C ALA A 190 33.05 -26.52 6.43
N GLN A 191 33.15 -27.70 5.82
CA GLN A 191 34.20 -28.69 6.14
C GLN A 191 35.61 -28.11 6.01
N ALA A 192 35.83 -27.23 5.02
CA ALA A 192 37.13 -26.61 4.78
C ALA A 192 37.45 -25.42 5.70
N ASN A 193 36.42 -24.80 6.31
CA ASN A 193 36.54 -23.48 6.94
C ASN A 193 36.09 -23.43 8.41
N PHE A 194 35.08 -24.19 8.84
CA PHE A 194 34.50 -24.08 10.18
C PHE A 194 35.53 -24.28 11.29
N SER A 195 36.41 -25.29 11.18
CA SER A 195 37.48 -25.50 12.16
C SER A 195 38.33 -24.24 12.32
N LYS A 196 38.77 -23.62 11.21
CA LYS A 196 39.61 -22.41 11.24
C LYS A 196 38.89 -21.16 11.74
N LEU A 197 37.62 -20.99 11.35
CA LEU A 197 36.82 -19.81 11.67
C LEU A 197 36.33 -19.83 13.12
N LEU A 198 35.95 -21.01 13.61
CA LEU A 198 35.44 -21.22 14.96
C LEU A 198 36.57 -21.46 15.98
N ASP A 199 37.77 -21.87 15.54
CA ASP A 199 38.95 -22.00 16.40
C ASP A 199 39.59 -20.65 16.76
N ARG A 200 40.37 -20.70 17.84
CA ARG A 200 41.00 -19.61 18.60
C ARG A 200 42.15 -18.88 17.87
N ALA A 201 41.98 -18.40 16.64
CA ALA A 201 42.97 -17.50 16.07
C ALA A 201 42.93 -16.13 16.79
N PRO A 202 44.06 -15.61 17.33
CA PRO A 202 44.09 -14.34 18.02
C PRO A 202 43.88 -13.15 17.08
N TRP A 203 43.22 -12.14 17.64
CA TRP A 203 42.87 -10.84 17.08
C TRP A 203 44.11 -10.03 16.60
N GLU A 204 44.18 -9.69 15.30
CA GLU A 204 45.28 -8.89 14.71
C GLU A 204 45.18 -7.37 14.95
N ARG A 205 44.11 -6.84 15.55
CA ARG A 205 43.93 -5.38 15.72
C ARG A 205 43.42 -4.95 17.10
N GLY A 206 44.14 -5.22 18.20
CA GLY A 206 43.99 -4.62 19.56
C GLY A 206 42.58 -4.44 20.18
N PRO A 207 42.29 -4.88 21.41
CA PRO A 207 40.91 -4.87 21.93
C PRO A 207 40.32 -3.44 21.98
N PRO A 208 39.03 -3.22 21.66
CA PRO A 208 38.37 -1.98 22.03
C PRO A 208 38.29 -1.87 23.55
N ALA A 209 38.31 -0.64 24.06
CA ALA A 209 38.32 -0.34 25.49
C ALA A 209 37.02 -0.80 26.17
N ARG A 210 37.01 -2.01 26.75
CA ARG A 210 36.18 -2.56 27.86
C ARG A 210 35.89 -4.06 27.69
N ILE A 211 36.91 -4.89 27.53
CA ILE A 211 36.78 -6.33 27.76
C ILE A 211 37.47 -6.66 29.10
N PRO A 212 36.76 -7.23 30.08
CA PRO A 212 37.37 -7.69 31.33
C PRO A 212 38.51 -8.68 31.07
N PRO A 213 39.65 -8.60 31.79
CA PRO A 213 40.82 -9.43 31.52
C PRO A 213 40.60 -10.94 31.68
N ASP A 214 39.54 -11.38 32.36
CA ASP A 214 39.11 -12.78 32.51
C ASP A 214 38.30 -13.30 31.30
N ALA A 215 37.67 -12.42 30.53
CA ALA A 215 36.91 -12.78 29.32
C ALA A 215 37.83 -13.24 28.17
N ALA A 216 39.07 -12.75 28.11
CA ALA A 216 40.07 -13.12 27.11
C ALA A 216 40.54 -14.59 27.18
N GLN A 217 40.21 -15.31 28.27
CA GLN A 217 40.51 -16.74 28.44
C GLN A 217 39.34 -17.66 28.09
N ARG A 218 38.13 -17.12 27.86
CA ARG A 218 36.93 -17.91 27.55
C ARG A 218 36.92 -18.31 26.06
N PRO A 219 36.51 -19.54 25.72
CA PRO A 219 36.31 -19.91 24.32
C PRO A 219 35.21 -19.03 23.71
N ALA A 220 35.41 -18.63 22.45
CA ALA A 220 34.42 -17.82 21.76
C ALA A 220 33.11 -18.60 21.54
N LEU A 221 31.98 -17.92 21.63
CA LEU A 221 30.64 -18.49 21.45
C LEU A 221 30.36 -18.67 19.95
N PRO A 222 30.18 -19.90 19.45
CA PRO A 222 29.88 -20.11 18.05
C PRO A 222 28.42 -19.75 17.74
N ILE A 223 28.23 -18.90 16.74
CA ILE A 223 26.92 -18.56 16.15
C ILE A 223 26.99 -18.83 14.65
N ILE A 224 26.06 -19.63 14.14
CA ILE A 224 25.96 -19.95 12.71
C ILE A 224 24.69 -19.31 12.16
N LEU A 225 24.83 -18.51 11.12
CA LEU A 225 23.75 -18.00 10.28
C LEU A 225 23.82 -18.76 8.96
N SER A 226 22.92 -19.74 8.77
CA SER A 226 22.86 -20.53 7.56
C SER A 226 21.60 -20.22 6.79
N HIS A 227 21.78 -19.64 5.60
CA HIS A 227 20.74 -19.45 4.61
C HIS A 227 20.91 -20.47 3.47
N ALA A 228 21.15 -21.73 3.83
CA ALA A 228 21.37 -22.84 2.91
C ALA A 228 20.23 -23.89 2.91
N GLY A 229 19.30 -23.76 3.84
CA GLY A 229 18.15 -24.65 4.00
C GLY A 229 18.44 -25.90 4.83
N LEU A 230 17.37 -26.50 5.34
CA LEU A 230 17.36 -27.60 6.31
C LEU A 230 18.22 -28.80 5.89
N LYS A 231 18.27 -29.11 4.58
CA LYS A 231 19.07 -30.23 4.08
C LYS A 231 20.57 -29.98 4.27
N ALA A 232 21.04 -28.78 3.94
CA ALA A 232 22.44 -28.40 4.15
C ALA A 232 22.71 -28.28 5.65
N ASP A 233 21.82 -27.62 6.40
CA ASP A 233 21.97 -27.40 7.84
C ASP A 233 22.15 -28.72 8.62
N ARG A 234 21.39 -29.77 8.25
CA ARG A 234 21.56 -31.12 8.80
C ARG A 234 22.97 -31.67 8.64
N ALA A 235 23.59 -31.43 7.49
CA ALA A 235 24.94 -31.87 7.20
C ALA A 235 26.01 -30.95 7.84
N LEU A 236 25.64 -29.74 8.24
CA LEU A 236 26.51 -28.81 8.98
C LEU A 236 26.59 -29.14 10.48
N PHE A 237 25.57 -29.77 11.08
CA PHE A 237 25.56 -30.04 12.52
C PHE A 237 26.79 -30.78 13.06
N PRO A 238 27.32 -31.84 12.42
CA PRO A 238 28.49 -32.53 12.94
C PRO A 238 29.77 -31.68 12.91
N LEU A 239 29.74 -30.52 12.25
CA LEU A 239 30.88 -29.63 12.05
C LEU A 239 30.92 -28.47 13.07
N VAL A 240 29.85 -28.25 13.84
CA VAL A 240 29.77 -27.13 14.79
C VAL A 240 30.08 -27.60 16.22
N PRO A 241 30.75 -26.77 17.05
CA PRO A 241 30.97 -27.10 18.46
C PRO A 241 29.66 -27.22 19.26
N ASP A 242 29.67 -28.01 20.32
CA ASP A 242 28.52 -28.09 21.25
C ASP A 242 28.29 -26.74 21.98
N GLY A 243 27.04 -26.31 22.09
CA GLY A 243 26.66 -24.99 22.63
C GLY A 243 26.52 -23.89 21.56
N THR A 244 26.48 -24.26 20.28
CA THR A 244 26.28 -23.34 19.16
C THR A 244 24.85 -22.79 19.14
N LEU A 245 24.70 -21.51 18.83
CA LEU A 245 23.42 -20.95 18.39
C LEU A 245 23.35 -21.04 16.86
N PHE A 246 22.49 -21.91 16.34
CA PHE A 246 22.40 -22.19 14.92
C PHE A 246 21.07 -21.66 14.36
N VAL A 247 21.15 -20.57 13.59
CA VAL A 247 20.02 -19.95 12.90
C VAL A 247 19.96 -20.46 11.46
N GLY A 248 18.90 -21.19 11.13
CA GLY A 248 18.58 -21.63 9.76
C GLY A 248 17.69 -20.62 9.01
N GLY A 249 17.51 -20.83 7.70
CA GLY A 249 16.71 -19.98 6.81
C GLY A 249 16.44 -20.64 5.46
N HIS A 250 16.01 -19.89 4.45
CA HIS A 250 15.83 -20.28 3.04
C HIS A 250 14.59 -21.14 2.74
N ASN A 251 14.21 -22.04 3.64
CA ASN A 251 13.10 -22.98 3.42
C ASN A 251 11.74 -22.49 3.96
N HIS A 252 11.67 -21.30 4.55
CA HIS A 252 10.46 -20.74 5.18
C HIS A 252 9.87 -21.73 6.18
N LEU A 253 10.60 -22.00 7.27
CA LEU A 253 10.19 -22.93 8.31
C LEU A 253 10.06 -22.21 9.64
N ARG A 254 9.19 -22.73 10.50
CA ARG A 254 9.15 -22.41 11.93
C ARG A 254 9.41 -23.68 12.71
N LEU A 255 10.57 -23.76 13.36
CA LEU A 255 10.97 -24.93 14.15
C LEU A 255 12.07 -24.58 15.14
N MET A 256 12.17 -25.39 16.20
CA MET A 256 13.29 -25.41 17.12
C MET A 256 13.72 -26.86 17.40
N HIS A 257 15.01 -27.09 17.50
CA HIS A 257 15.60 -28.38 17.82
C HIS A 257 16.82 -28.19 18.73
N ARG A 258 16.94 -29.03 19.76
CA ARG A 258 18.10 -29.06 20.66
C ARG A 258 18.91 -30.33 20.42
N MET A 259 20.23 -30.17 20.33
CA MET A 259 21.18 -31.27 20.24
C MET A 259 22.34 -31.01 21.19
N GLY A 260 22.40 -31.74 22.30
CA GLY A 260 23.29 -31.37 23.40
C GLY A 260 22.93 -29.97 23.91
N ARG A 261 23.90 -29.06 23.96
CA ARG A 261 23.70 -27.64 24.32
C ARG A 261 23.47 -26.74 23.11
N THR A 262 23.66 -27.26 21.89
CA THR A 262 23.37 -26.53 20.64
C THR A 262 21.87 -26.37 20.46
N VAL A 263 21.45 -25.18 20.07
CA VAL A 263 20.06 -24.89 19.68
C VAL A 263 20.03 -24.50 18.21
N TYR A 264 19.25 -25.25 17.43
CA TYR A 264 18.97 -24.99 16.04
C TYR A 264 17.53 -24.49 15.89
N PHE A 265 17.31 -23.41 15.15
CA PHE A 265 15.97 -22.95 14.87
C PHE A 265 15.87 -22.22 13.54
N HIS A 266 14.65 -22.15 13.02
CA HIS A 266 14.26 -21.14 12.05
C HIS A 266 13.22 -20.23 12.69
N SER A 267 13.31 -18.92 12.43
CA SER A 267 12.44 -17.91 13.03
C SER A 267 11.08 -17.74 12.37
N GLY A 268 10.71 -18.58 11.40
CA GLY A 268 9.57 -18.32 10.52
C GLY A 268 9.97 -17.47 9.31
N TRP A 269 8.98 -16.86 8.67
CA TRP A 269 9.14 -16.05 7.45
C TRP A 269 8.20 -14.84 7.46
N TRP A 270 8.42 -13.85 6.59
CA TRP A 270 7.57 -12.64 6.45
C TRP A 270 7.33 -11.88 7.77
N ASN A 271 8.33 -11.90 8.66
CA ASN A 271 8.22 -11.33 9.99
C ASN A 271 7.05 -11.87 10.82
N GLU A 272 6.54 -13.08 10.57
CA GLU A 272 5.43 -13.65 11.36
C GLU A 272 5.84 -13.92 12.82
N CYS A 273 7.14 -14.09 13.07
CA CYS A 273 7.67 -14.44 14.37
C CYS A 273 9.06 -13.83 14.61
N LEU A 274 9.29 -13.39 15.83
CA LEU A 274 10.59 -13.00 16.37
C LEU A 274 11.12 -14.13 17.26
N THR A 275 12.31 -14.67 16.93
CA THR A 275 13.01 -15.56 17.86
C THR A 275 13.87 -14.74 18.81
N ILE A 276 13.74 -15.01 20.11
CA ILE A 276 14.59 -14.45 21.16
C ILE A 276 15.38 -15.60 21.76
N ALA A 277 16.71 -15.46 21.77
CA ALA A 277 17.63 -16.40 22.39
C ALA A 277 18.39 -15.71 23.52
N TRP A 278 18.14 -16.15 24.74
CA TRP A 278 18.81 -15.72 25.95
C TRP A 278 20.06 -16.55 26.17
N LEU A 279 21.20 -15.88 26.31
CA LEU A 279 22.44 -16.51 26.70
C LEU A 279 22.45 -16.69 28.21
N CYS A 280 22.48 -17.94 28.67
CA CYS A 280 22.58 -18.32 30.08
C CYS A 280 23.80 -19.23 30.31
N ARG A 281 24.06 -19.54 31.58
CA ARG A 281 24.99 -20.58 31.97
C ARG A 281 24.37 -21.53 32.97
N ASP A 282 24.72 -22.80 32.87
CA ASP A 282 24.36 -23.79 33.88
C ASP A 282 25.24 -23.67 35.14
N GLU A 283 24.97 -24.50 36.15
CA GLU A 283 25.74 -24.52 37.41
C GLU A 283 27.23 -24.84 37.21
N SER A 284 27.60 -25.48 36.09
CA SER A 284 29.00 -25.77 35.73
C SER A 284 29.70 -24.61 35.01
N GLY A 285 28.96 -23.55 34.69
CA GLY A 285 29.44 -22.41 33.89
C GLY A 285 29.41 -22.67 32.37
N ALA A 286 28.85 -23.80 31.93
CA ALA A 286 28.73 -24.12 30.51
C ALA A 286 27.60 -23.29 29.87
N VAL A 287 27.77 -22.96 28.60
CA VAL A 287 26.81 -22.15 27.83
C VAL A 287 25.51 -22.92 27.64
N GLN A 288 24.40 -22.23 27.90
CA GLN A 288 23.04 -22.70 27.66
C GLN A 288 22.25 -21.58 26.97
N TRP A 289 21.43 -21.93 25.99
CA TRP A 289 20.53 -21.00 25.31
C TRP A 289 19.10 -21.29 25.73
N GLU A 290 18.40 -20.30 26.26
CA GLU A 290 16.94 -20.34 26.40
C GLU A 290 16.32 -19.60 25.22
N VAL A 291 15.50 -20.29 24.43
CA VAL A 291 15.00 -19.76 23.16
C VAL A 291 13.49 -19.81 23.14
N GLU A 292 12.88 -18.70 22.78
CA GLU A 292 11.44 -18.53 22.62
C GLU A 292 11.12 -17.85 21.29
N GLN A 293 9.89 -18.04 20.83
CA GLN A 293 9.39 -17.56 19.55
C GLN A 293 8.09 -16.80 19.77
N LEU A 294 8.14 -15.50 19.51
CA LEU A 294 7.01 -14.59 19.73
C LEU A 294 6.38 -14.23 18.39
N GLU A 295 5.07 -14.42 18.29
CA GLU A 295 4.33 -14.01 17.10
C GLU A 295 4.29 -12.49 16.98
N VAL A 296 4.44 -12.00 15.76
CA VAL A 296 4.34 -10.59 15.44
C VAL A 296 2.97 -10.34 14.83
N ASP A 297 2.08 -9.78 15.64
CA ASP A 297 0.77 -9.36 15.17
C ASP A 297 0.90 -8.15 14.24
N SER A 298 0.39 -8.26 13.01
CA SER A 298 0.34 -7.15 12.04
C SER A 298 -0.52 -5.97 12.51
N ALA A 299 -1.48 -6.21 13.41
CA ALA A 299 -2.29 -5.17 14.03
C ALA A 299 -1.70 -4.66 15.36
N GLY A 300 -0.55 -5.21 15.78
CA GLY A 300 0.11 -4.87 17.03
C GLY A 300 0.80 -3.49 17.01
N PRO A 301 1.40 -3.08 18.16
CA PRO A 301 2.15 -1.84 18.25
C PRO A 301 3.27 -1.76 17.20
N ALA A 302 3.43 -0.60 16.57
CA ALA A 302 4.37 -0.37 15.48
C ALA A 302 5.35 0.78 15.78
N GLU A 303 6.56 0.70 15.25
CA GLU A 303 7.53 1.80 15.30
C GLU A 303 7.03 2.94 14.39
N ALA A 304 6.82 4.12 14.96
CA ALA A 304 6.04 5.17 14.33
C ALA A 304 6.70 5.75 13.06
N GLU A 305 8.03 5.92 13.04
CA GLU A 305 8.73 6.46 11.88
C GLU A 305 8.66 5.48 10.70
N LEU A 306 8.87 4.20 10.96
CA LEU A 306 8.85 3.14 9.96
C LEU A 306 7.42 2.88 9.46
N ALA A 307 6.41 2.90 10.35
CA ALA A 307 5.01 2.78 9.95
C ALA A 307 4.58 3.95 9.05
N ALA A 308 4.96 5.19 9.38
CA ALA A 308 4.69 6.35 8.54
C ALA A 308 5.40 6.26 7.18
N LEU A 309 6.65 5.78 7.16
CA LEU A 309 7.40 5.55 5.92
C LEU A 309 6.71 4.50 5.06
N ILE A 310 6.30 3.37 5.64
CA ILE A 310 5.57 2.31 4.93
C ILE A 310 4.29 2.88 4.30
N ALA A 311 3.45 3.56 5.09
CA ALA A 311 2.21 4.15 4.60
C ALA A 311 2.46 5.15 3.45
N ALA A 312 3.48 6.02 3.58
CA ALA A 312 3.84 6.97 2.53
C ALA A 312 4.35 6.27 1.25
N THR A 313 5.14 5.21 1.42
CA THR A 313 5.71 4.45 0.31
C THR A 313 4.63 3.65 -0.42
N GLU A 314 3.69 3.04 0.31
CA GLU A 314 2.52 2.36 -0.27
C GLU A 314 1.56 3.33 -0.96
N ALA A 315 1.30 4.50 -0.35
CA ALA A 315 0.51 5.55 -0.96
C ALA A 315 1.12 6.03 -2.30
N GLN A 316 2.45 6.13 -2.36
CA GLN A 316 3.17 6.57 -3.55
C GLN A 316 3.26 5.51 -4.64
N TYR A 317 3.54 4.25 -4.28
CA TYR A 317 3.97 3.22 -5.23
C TYR A 317 2.94 2.13 -5.52
N LEU A 318 1.86 2.01 -4.74
CA LEU A 318 0.75 1.13 -5.12
C LEU A 318 -0.09 1.78 -6.21
N GLU A 319 -0.31 1.03 -7.28
CA GLU A 319 -1.19 1.42 -8.39
C GLU A 319 -2.64 1.04 -8.07
N ALA A 320 -3.59 1.54 -8.87
CA ALA A 320 -5.01 1.22 -8.67
C ALA A 320 -5.30 -0.29 -8.72
N THR A 321 -4.58 -1.04 -9.56
CA THR A 321 -4.68 -2.50 -9.64
C THR A 321 -4.17 -3.22 -8.40
N ASP A 322 -3.16 -2.65 -7.72
CA ASP A 322 -2.63 -3.25 -6.49
C ASP A 322 -3.61 -3.07 -5.32
N ARG A 323 -4.44 -2.02 -5.37
CA ARG A 323 -5.44 -1.67 -4.35
C ARG A 323 -6.81 -2.30 -4.59
N GLU A 324 -7.00 -3.04 -5.68
CA GLU A 324 -8.27 -3.71 -5.98
C GLU A 324 -8.63 -4.70 -4.87
N VAL A 325 -9.85 -4.62 -4.32
CA VAL A 325 -10.33 -5.59 -3.32
C VAL A 325 -10.71 -6.87 -4.05
N VAL A 326 -10.02 -7.97 -3.72
CA VAL A 326 -10.21 -9.28 -4.34
C VAL A 326 -10.93 -10.28 -3.43
N GLY A 327 -11.18 -9.91 -2.18
CA GLY A 327 -11.95 -10.71 -1.25
C GLY A 327 -12.17 -10.02 0.09
N HIS A 328 -12.89 -10.70 0.97
CA HIS A 328 -13.15 -10.28 2.33
C HIS A 328 -13.03 -11.47 3.27
N LEU A 329 -12.33 -11.30 4.38
CA LEU A 329 -12.13 -12.35 5.39
C LEU A 329 -12.68 -11.89 6.74
N PRO A 330 -13.38 -12.76 7.49
CA PRO A 330 -13.97 -12.40 8.79
C PRO A 330 -12.92 -12.21 9.90
N ARG A 331 -11.69 -12.70 9.67
CA ARG A 331 -10.53 -12.55 10.54
C ARG A 331 -9.26 -12.60 9.71
N ALA A 332 -8.17 -12.12 10.27
CA ALA A 332 -6.86 -12.30 9.66
C ALA A 332 -6.49 -13.79 9.67
N LEU A 333 -5.78 -14.21 8.62
CA LEU A 333 -5.24 -15.54 8.48
C LEU A 333 -3.73 -15.47 8.56
N ALA A 334 -3.15 -16.29 9.43
CA ALA A 334 -1.71 -16.50 9.46
C ALA A 334 -1.21 -17.08 8.11
N PRO A 335 0.08 -16.97 7.77
CA PRO A 335 0.62 -17.49 6.50
C PRO A 335 0.22 -18.93 6.18
N GLU A 336 0.29 -19.83 7.17
CA GLU A 336 -0.12 -21.23 7.00
C GLU A 336 -1.61 -21.38 6.71
N GLU A 337 -2.47 -20.65 7.42
CA GLU A 337 -3.92 -20.68 7.23
C GLU A 337 -4.32 -20.14 5.85
N ALA A 338 -3.68 -19.06 5.42
CA ALA A 338 -3.91 -18.47 4.10
C ALA A 338 -3.47 -19.42 2.97
N ALA A 339 -2.33 -20.10 3.13
CA ALA A 339 -1.88 -21.12 2.20
C ALA A 339 -2.87 -22.30 2.11
N ARG A 340 -3.39 -22.77 3.25
CA ARG A 340 -4.41 -23.82 3.30
C ARG A 340 -5.70 -23.42 2.59
N LEU A 341 -6.16 -22.19 2.80
CA LEU A 341 -7.32 -21.63 2.11
C LEU A 341 -7.11 -21.65 0.59
N ALA A 342 -5.94 -21.23 0.12
CA ALA A 342 -5.60 -21.21 -1.30
C ALA A 342 -5.56 -22.62 -1.93
N VAL A 343 -5.02 -23.61 -1.22
CA VAL A 343 -5.01 -25.01 -1.70
C VAL A 343 -6.41 -25.63 -1.68
N GLU A 344 -7.24 -25.28 -0.70
CA GLU A 344 -8.64 -25.71 -0.67
C GLU A 344 -9.45 -25.11 -1.82
N ALA A 345 -9.25 -23.82 -2.12
CA ALA A 345 -9.84 -23.17 -3.30
C ALA A 345 -9.50 -23.91 -4.59
N LEU A 346 -8.24 -24.34 -4.74
CA LEU A 346 -7.80 -25.17 -5.86
C LEU A 346 -8.52 -26.52 -5.90
N ARG A 347 -8.59 -27.23 -4.78
CA ARG A 347 -9.26 -28.53 -4.67
C ARG A 347 -10.71 -28.45 -5.15
N VAL A 348 -11.43 -27.43 -4.69
CA VAL A 348 -12.84 -27.19 -5.04
C VAL A 348 -12.98 -26.87 -6.53
N ALA A 349 -12.22 -25.90 -7.05
CA ALA A 349 -12.39 -25.47 -8.45
C ALA A 349 -11.93 -26.50 -9.49
N ALA A 350 -10.93 -27.32 -9.15
CA ALA A 350 -10.50 -28.43 -10.01
C ALA A 350 -11.46 -29.63 -9.95
N GLY A 351 -12.40 -29.65 -8.99
CA GLY A 351 -13.34 -30.76 -8.78
C GLY A 351 -12.62 -32.07 -8.48
N VAL A 352 -11.61 -32.02 -7.62
CA VAL A 352 -10.75 -33.16 -7.26
C VAL A 352 -10.91 -33.54 -5.79
N ASP A 353 -10.45 -34.74 -5.44
CA ASP A 353 -10.52 -35.21 -4.06
C ASP A 353 -9.48 -34.53 -3.17
N ALA A 354 -8.28 -34.28 -3.68
CA ALA A 354 -7.20 -33.62 -2.96
C ALA A 354 -6.44 -32.62 -3.86
N ALA A 355 -5.86 -31.59 -3.25
CA ALA A 355 -4.95 -30.67 -3.92
C ALA A 355 -3.70 -30.45 -3.07
N VAL A 356 -2.57 -30.25 -3.75
CA VAL A 356 -1.27 -29.99 -3.12
C VAL A 356 -0.50 -28.91 -3.88
N ILE A 357 0.15 -28.01 -3.15
CA ILE A 357 1.01 -26.95 -3.70
C ILE A 357 2.29 -26.86 -2.85
N GLY A 358 3.44 -26.71 -3.50
CA GLY A 358 4.72 -26.54 -2.80
C GLY A 358 4.73 -25.26 -1.95
N ASN A 359 5.24 -25.35 -0.72
CA ASN A 359 5.24 -24.28 0.28
C ASN A 359 5.86 -22.96 -0.23
N THR A 360 6.89 -23.05 -1.07
CA THR A 360 7.56 -21.89 -1.69
C THR A 360 6.67 -21.04 -2.60
N THR A 361 5.48 -21.52 -2.95
CA THR A 361 4.43 -20.75 -3.66
C THR A 361 3.83 -19.65 -2.80
N PHE A 362 3.85 -19.83 -1.48
CA PHE A 362 3.21 -18.96 -0.52
C PHE A 362 4.20 -17.98 0.13
N GLY A 363 3.67 -16.87 0.63
CA GLY A 363 4.41 -15.82 1.33
C GLY A 363 3.69 -15.45 2.63
N GLY A 364 3.27 -14.18 2.74
CA GLY A 364 2.60 -13.65 3.93
C GLY A 364 1.18 -14.18 4.15
N GLY A 365 0.59 -13.78 5.29
CA GLY A 365 -0.80 -14.04 5.62
C GLY A 365 -1.79 -13.16 4.84
N LEU A 366 -3.06 -13.23 5.21
CA LEU A 366 -4.11 -12.37 4.67
C LEU A 366 -4.77 -11.54 5.79
N PRO A 367 -5.09 -10.26 5.54
CA PRO A 367 -5.69 -9.40 6.55
C PRO A 367 -7.16 -9.78 6.85
N ALA A 368 -7.66 -9.35 8.01
CA ALA A 368 -9.08 -9.30 8.27
C ALA A 368 -9.74 -8.20 7.41
N GLY A 369 -11.02 -8.36 7.10
CA GLY A 369 -11.74 -7.40 6.28
C GLY A 369 -11.34 -7.51 4.81
N GLU A 370 -11.14 -6.36 4.14
CA GLU A 370 -10.79 -6.31 2.72
C GLU A 370 -9.41 -6.92 2.43
N VAL A 371 -9.39 -7.91 1.56
CA VAL A 371 -8.17 -8.46 0.98
C VAL A 371 -7.92 -7.75 -0.34
N THR A 372 -6.89 -6.92 -0.40
CA THR A 372 -6.46 -6.25 -1.63
C THR A 372 -5.65 -7.17 -2.53
N ARG A 373 -5.51 -6.81 -3.80
CA ARG A 373 -4.67 -7.51 -4.76
C ARG A 373 -3.21 -7.56 -4.31
N TYR A 374 -2.72 -6.48 -3.71
CA TYR A 374 -1.40 -6.41 -3.09
C TYR A 374 -1.22 -7.44 -1.97
N ALA A 375 -2.16 -7.49 -1.01
CA ALA A 375 -2.12 -8.48 0.07
C ALA A 375 -2.23 -9.92 -0.47
N PHE A 376 -3.08 -10.14 -1.46
CA PHE A 376 -3.21 -11.43 -2.12
C PHE A 376 -1.93 -11.87 -2.84
N ASP A 377 -1.30 -11.00 -3.62
CA ASP A 377 -0.07 -11.35 -4.35
C ASP A 377 1.14 -11.52 -3.43
N ALA A 378 1.14 -10.89 -2.24
CA ALA A 378 2.12 -11.15 -1.18
C ALA A 378 1.91 -12.52 -0.52
N CYS A 379 0.66 -12.99 -0.40
CA CYS A 379 0.33 -14.31 0.13
C CYS A 379 0.55 -15.42 -0.91
N VAL A 380 -0.02 -15.30 -2.11
CA VAL A 380 0.15 -16.24 -3.21
C VAL A 380 1.15 -15.63 -4.18
N ARG A 381 2.43 -15.96 -4.07
CA ARG A 381 3.51 -15.31 -4.82
C ARG A 381 3.54 -15.77 -6.27
N PHE A 382 3.41 -17.08 -6.50
CA PHE A 382 3.53 -17.68 -7.82
C PHE A 382 2.19 -18.19 -8.36
N ASP A 383 1.99 -17.99 -9.66
CA ASP A 383 0.88 -18.57 -10.42
C ASP A 383 1.37 -19.80 -11.19
N GLY A 384 0.44 -20.61 -11.69
CA GLY A 384 0.77 -21.79 -12.49
C GLY A 384 -0.44 -22.42 -13.14
N ALA A 385 -0.23 -23.11 -14.26
CA ALA A 385 -1.25 -23.96 -14.84
C ALA A 385 -1.56 -25.11 -13.89
N VAL A 386 -2.82 -25.52 -13.79
CA VAL A 386 -3.23 -26.62 -12.91
C VAL A 386 -3.21 -27.93 -13.68
N ALA A 387 -2.71 -28.99 -13.06
CA ALA A 387 -2.74 -30.34 -13.59
C ALA A 387 -3.24 -31.34 -12.55
N VAL A 388 -3.81 -32.46 -13.00
CA VAL A 388 -4.42 -33.50 -12.15
C VAL A 388 -3.82 -34.87 -12.47
N ALA A 389 -3.58 -35.66 -11.42
CA ALA A 389 -3.19 -37.07 -11.51
C ALA A 389 -4.17 -37.96 -10.74
N GLU A 390 -4.23 -39.24 -11.09
CA GLU A 390 -4.87 -40.27 -10.27
C GLU A 390 -3.83 -40.90 -9.33
N VAL A 391 -4.21 -41.07 -8.07
CA VAL A 391 -3.37 -41.68 -7.03
C VAL A 391 -4.19 -42.67 -6.20
N ASP A 392 -3.62 -43.80 -5.84
CA ASP A 392 -4.27 -44.70 -4.87
C ASP A 392 -4.24 -44.11 -3.45
N GLY A 393 -5.15 -44.56 -2.60
CA GLY A 393 -5.32 -44.02 -1.24
C GLY A 393 -4.10 -44.23 -0.35
N ARG A 394 -3.37 -45.34 -0.47
CA ARG A 394 -2.11 -45.55 0.26
C ARG A 394 -1.09 -44.50 -0.13
N ARG A 395 -1.01 -44.19 -1.42
CA ARG A 395 -0.09 -43.18 -1.93
C ARG A 395 -0.49 -41.79 -1.49
N LEU A 396 -1.78 -41.45 -1.53
CA LEU A 396 -2.27 -40.17 -1.02
C LEU A 396 -1.97 -40.02 0.47
N ALA A 397 -2.20 -41.05 1.28
CA ALA A 397 -1.88 -41.04 2.71
C ALA A 397 -0.38 -40.79 2.98
N GLN A 398 0.52 -41.38 2.17
CA GLN A 398 1.96 -41.13 2.26
C GLN A 398 2.32 -39.67 1.94
N ILE A 399 1.70 -39.09 0.91
CA ILE A 399 1.89 -37.68 0.53
C ILE A 399 1.42 -36.76 1.67
N LEU A 400 0.23 -37.02 2.21
CA LEU A 400 -0.39 -36.20 3.25
C LEU A 400 0.33 -36.28 4.59
N ALA A 401 0.96 -37.43 4.92
CA ALA A 401 1.73 -37.60 6.15
C ALA A 401 2.94 -36.64 6.27
N ARG A 402 3.37 -36.04 5.14
CA ARG A 402 4.49 -35.09 5.06
C ARG A 402 4.05 -33.67 4.71
N ALA A 403 2.76 -33.49 4.45
CA ALA A 403 2.20 -32.22 4.07
C ALA A 403 1.80 -31.42 5.32
N ASN A 404 1.96 -30.10 5.24
CA ASN A 404 1.54 -29.16 6.27
C ASN A 404 2.12 -29.44 7.67
N PRO A 405 3.45 -29.51 7.79
CA PRO A 405 4.10 -29.69 9.08
C PRO A 405 3.71 -28.53 10.00
N GLY A 406 3.11 -28.84 11.14
CA GLY A 406 2.82 -27.86 12.19
C GLY A 406 4.05 -27.60 13.06
N PRO A 407 3.95 -26.72 14.08
CA PRO A 407 5.05 -26.43 15.02
C PRO A 407 5.54 -27.68 15.77
N ASP A 408 4.65 -28.64 16.06
CA ASP A 408 4.98 -29.87 16.78
C ASP A 408 5.62 -30.97 15.92
N THR A 409 5.73 -30.78 14.59
CA THR A 409 6.38 -31.76 13.72
C THR A 409 7.84 -31.93 14.12
N SER A 410 8.25 -33.18 14.37
CA SER A 410 9.57 -33.46 14.90
C SER A 410 10.68 -33.07 13.93
N PHE A 411 11.85 -32.75 14.46
CA PHE A 411 13.00 -32.40 13.63
C PHE A 411 13.36 -33.47 12.60
N ALA A 412 13.17 -34.75 12.91
CA ALA A 412 13.49 -35.86 12.02
C ALA A 412 12.52 -35.97 10.83
N GLU A 413 11.26 -35.61 11.04
CA GLU A 413 10.20 -35.71 10.03
C GLU A 413 10.15 -34.50 9.10
N ARG A 414 10.70 -33.35 9.52
CA ARG A 414 10.70 -32.14 8.70
C ARG A 414 11.52 -32.28 7.43
N GLN A 415 11.04 -31.64 6.37
CA GLN A 415 11.72 -31.50 5.10
C GLN A 415 11.94 -30.01 4.83
N GLY A 416 12.94 -29.68 4.00
CA GLY A 416 13.17 -28.28 3.61
C GLY A 416 12.02 -27.77 2.75
N GLU A 417 11.75 -28.47 1.66
CA GLU A 417 10.55 -28.24 0.83
C GLU A 417 9.44 -29.19 1.30
N TYR A 418 8.21 -28.68 1.40
CA TYR A 418 7.04 -29.49 1.75
C TYR A 418 5.80 -29.06 0.96
N LEU A 419 4.75 -29.89 1.04
CA LEU A 419 3.48 -29.60 0.38
C LEU A 419 2.50 -28.98 1.38
N VAL A 420 1.84 -27.91 0.95
CA VAL A 420 0.56 -27.50 1.54
C VAL A 420 -0.53 -28.32 0.84
N ALA A 421 -1.38 -28.98 1.61
CA ALA A 421 -2.39 -29.91 1.10
C ALA A 421 -3.79 -29.57 1.59
N ALA A 422 -4.79 -29.86 0.77
CA ALA A 422 -6.19 -29.93 1.16
C ALA A 422 -6.76 -31.26 0.68
N ALA A 423 -7.31 -32.06 1.60
CA ALA A 423 -7.74 -33.44 1.34
C ALA A 423 -8.80 -33.87 2.37
N PRO A 424 -9.52 -34.98 2.14
CA PRO A 424 -10.45 -35.54 3.12
C PRO A 424 -9.76 -35.93 4.42
N ALA A 425 -10.47 -35.84 5.54
CA ALA A 425 -9.93 -36.19 6.85
C ALA A 425 -9.57 -37.68 6.96
N GLU A 426 -10.33 -38.55 6.29
CA GLU A 426 -10.08 -40.00 6.26
C GLU A 426 -9.77 -40.44 4.83
N ILE A 427 -8.69 -41.20 4.68
CA ILE A 427 -8.25 -41.76 3.40
C ILE A 427 -8.48 -43.27 3.42
N ASP A 428 -9.33 -43.76 2.53
CA ASP A 428 -9.50 -45.18 2.26
C ASP A 428 -8.29 -45.65 1.42
N PRO A 429 -7.43 -46.54 1.93
CA PRO A 429 -6.22 -46.97 1.24
C PRO A 429 -6.48 -47.65 -0.10
N ASP A 430 -7.67 -48.22 -0.31
CA ASP A 430 -7.97 -49.03 -1.50
C ASP A 430 -8.78 -48.26 -2.55
N ARG A 431 -9.13 -46.99 -2.29
CA ARG A 431 -9.81 -46.08 -3.22
C ARG A 431 -8.80 -45.31 -4.09
N THR A 432 -9.18 -45.03 -5.35
CA THR A 432 -8.47 -44.07 -6.21
C THR A 432 -8.98 -42.65 -5.99
N TYR A 433 -8.05 -41.70 -5.89
CA TYR A 433 -8.27 -40.28 -5.66
C TYR A 433 -7.72 -39.45 -6.82
N ARG A 434 -8.39 -38.33 -7.13
CA ARG A 434 -7.87 -37.30 -8.04
C ARG A 434 -7.10 -36.27 -7.23
N LEU A 435 -5.85 -36.00 -7.63
CA LEU A 435 -4.93 -35.09 -6.97
C LEU A 435 -4.55 -33.93 -7.91
N ALA A 436 -4.84 -32.69 -7.53
CA ALA A 436 -4.42 -31.50 -8.27
C ALA A 436 -3.12 -30.89 -7.74
N THR A 437 -2.33 -30.30 -8.64
CA THR A 437 -1.20 -29.43 -8.30
C THR A 437 -0.97 -28.39 -9.40
N ASN A 438 -0.03 -27.45 -9.22
CA ASN A 438 0.36 -26.50 -10.26
C ASN A 438 1.57 -27.00 -11.08
N ASP A 439 1.87 -26.35 -12.20
CA ASP A 439 2.98 -26.68 -13.08
C ASP A 439 4.34 -26.72 -12.36
N TRP A 440 4.52 -25.90 -11.31
CA TRP A 440 5.68 -25.99 -10.43
C TRP A 440 5.76 -27.32 -9.68
N GLY A 441 4.66 -27.78 -9.08
CA GLY A 441 4.54 -29.10 -8.46
C GLY A 441 4.82 -30.23 -9.45
N VAL A 442 4.34 -30.10 -10.70
CA VAL A 442 4.60 -31.06 -11.79
C VAL A 442 6.09 -31.10 -12.18
N ARG A 443 6.77 -29.95 -12.24
CA ARG A 443 8.22 -29.91 -12.56
C ARG A 443 9.10 -30.44 -11.43
N ASN A 444 8.65 -30.28 -10.18
CA ASN A 444 9.41 -30.64 -8.98
C ASN A 444 8.93 -31.92 -8.29
N GLN A 445 8.26 -32.79 -9.04
CA GLN A 445 7.66 -34.01 -8.49
C GLN A 445 8.63 -34.90 -7.72
N LYS A 446 9.88 -35.00 -8.18
CA LYS A 446 10.90 -35.80 -7.49
C LYS A 446 11.14 -35.35 -6.05
N ASN A 447 11.00 -34.06 -5.78
CA ASN A 447 11.16 -33.50 -4.44
C ASN A 447 9.87 -33.65 -3.62
N TYR A 448 8.72 -33.35 -4.20
CA TYR A 448 7.44 -33.31 -3.47
C TYR A 448 6.75 -34.68 -3.31
N PHE A 449 7.08 -35.64 -4.17
CA PHE A 449 6.46 -36.97 -4.20
C PHE A 449 7.49 -38.09 -4.06
N ASP A 450 8.52 -37.90 -3.23
CA ASP A 450 9.48 -38.95 -2.84
C ASP A 450 10.11 -39.73 -4.00
N GLY A 451 10.45 -39.02 -5.09
CA GLY A 451 11.03 -39.62 -6.28
C GLY A 451 10.07 -40.43 -7.16
N VAL A 452 8.78 -40.54 -6.81
CA VAL A 452 7.75 -41.17 -7.63
C VAL A 452 7.21 -40.16 -8.63
N GLU A 453 7.30 -40.48 -9.91
CA GLU A 453 6.69 -39.67 -10.97
C GLU A 453 5.22 -40.05 -11.15
N LEU A 454 4.35 -39.07 -10.94
CA LEU A 454 2.92 -39.17 -11.20
C LEU A 454 2.63 -38.67 -12.61
N THR A 455 1.66 -39.28 -13.28
CA THR A 455 1.22 -38.81 -14.61
C THR A 455 0.17 -37.73 -14.42
N PHE A 456 0.59 -36.48 -14.55
CA PHE A 456 -0.30 -35.32 -14.51
C PHE A 456 -0.83 -34.98 -15.90
N THR A 457 -2.12 -34.64 -15.97
CA THR A 457 -2.78 -34.11 -17.16
C THR A 457 -3.23 -32.68 -16.87
N ASP A 458 -2.89 -31.74 -17.75
CA ASP A 458 -3.27 -30.34 -17.63
C ASP A 458 -4.79 -30.18 -17.60
N VAL A 459 -5.27 -29.24 -16.79
CA VAL A 459 -6.66 -28.79 -16.77
C VAL A 459 -6.77 -27.51 -17.60
N PRO A 460 -7.31 -27.57 -18.84
CA PRO A 460 -7.28 -26.44 -19.76
C PRO A 460 -7.94 -25.19 -19.18
N GLY A 461 -7.23 -24.07 -19.24
CA GLY A 461 -7.73 -22.75 -18.80
C GLY A 461 -7.73 -22.52 -17.29
N LEU A 462 -7.46 -23.54 -16.47
CA LEU A 462 -7.42 -23.40 -15.01
C LEU A 462 -6.03 -22.95 -14.55
N ARG A 463 -5.98 -21.83 -13.83
CA ARG A 463 -4.74 -21.25 -13.28
C ARG A 463 -4.88 -21.04 -11.78
N PHE A 464 -3.82 -21.31 -11.03
CA PHE A 464 -3.86 -21.34 -9.57
C PHE A 464 -4.30 -20.01 -8.96
N LYS A 465 -3.67 -18.87 -9.31
CA LYS A 465 -4.07 -17.57 -8.75
C LYS A 465 -5.50 -17.20 -9.11
N ALA A 466 -5.91 -17.44 -10.35
CA ALA A 466 -7.25 -17.13 -10.81
C ALA A 466 -8.31 -17.90 -10.01
N THR A 467 -8.03 -19.17 -9.71
CA THR A 467 -8.88 -20.02 -8.87
C THR A 467 -9.00 -19.49 -7.44
N VAL A 468 -7.88 -19.11 -6.82
CA VAL A 468 -7.91 -18.59 -5.44
C VAL A 468 -8.65 -17.25 -5.39
N LEU A 469 -8.41 -16.35 -6.35
CA LEU A 469 -9.14 -15.09 -6.48
C LEU A 469 -10.65 -15.30 -6.62
N GLN A 470 -11.07 -16.25 -7.48
CA GLN A 470 -12.48 -16.60 -7.61
C GLN A 470 -13.06 -17.15 -6.31
N SER A 471 -12.30 -17.97 -5.58
CA SER A 471 -12.74 -18.51 -4.29
C SER A 471 -12.84 -17.42 -3.22
N LEU A 472 -11.87 -16.50 -3.11
CA LEU A 472 -11.94 -15.36 -2.20
C LEU A 472 -13.14 -14.45 -2.52
N ALA A 473 -13.40 -14.20 -3.80
CA ALA A 473 -14.61 -13.50 -4.23
C ALA A 473 -15.90 -14.29 -3.91
N ALA A 474 -15.87 -15.62 -4.02
CA ALA A 474 -17.01 -16.50 -3.71
C ALA A 474 -17.26 -16.63 -2.20
N VAL A 475 -16.22 -16.68 -1.37
CA VAL A 475 -16.30 -16.63 0.11
C VAL A 475 -16.87 -15.29 0.54
N SER A 476 -16.42 -14.20 -0.09
CA SER A 476 -17.05 -12.87 0.06
C SER A 476 -18.52 -12.86 -0.38
N ALA A 477 -18.90 -13.77 -1.30
CA ALA A 477 -20.27 -13.94 -1.77
C ALA A 477 -21.09 -14.98 -1.00
N THR A 478 -20.51 -15.80 -0.11
CA THR A 478 -21.18 -16.81 0.73
C THR A 478 -21.20 -16.43 2.21
N LEU A 479 -20.33 -15.51 2.64
CA LEU A 479 -20.53 -14.66 3.82
C LEU A 479 -21.56 -13.55 3.55
N ARG A 480 -22.10 -13.47 2.32
CA ARG A 480 -23.42 -12.86 2.07
C ARG A 480 -24.52 -13.82 2.56
N PRO A 481 -25.64 -13.32 3.12
CA PRO A 481 -26.83 -14.14 3.32
C PRO A 481 -27.32 -14.73 1.97
N PRO A 482 -28.05 -15.87 1.98
CA PRO A 482 -28.12 -16.80 0.86
C PRO A 482 -28.79 -16.28 -0.42
N GLN A 483 -28.48 -17.01 -1.49
CA GLN A 483 -28.79 -16.82 -2.90
C GLN A 483 -30.29 -16.72 -3.22
N ASP A 484 -30.66 -15.65 -3.93
CA ASP A 484 -31.60 -15.66 -5.07
C ASP A 484 -31.24 -14.51 -6.04
N ALA A 485 -29.96 -14.46 -6.45
CA ALA A 485 -29.44 -13.43 -7.34
C ALA A 485 -29.80 -13.63 -8.83
N ALA A 486 -30.29 -14.81 -9.22
CA ALA A 486 -30.78 -15.04 -10.58
C ALA A 486 -32.18 -14.44 -10.80
N GLU A 487 -32.98 -14.28 -9.74
CA GLU A 487 -34.25 -13.57 -9.78
C GLU A 487 -34.06 -12.05 -9.59
N LEU A 488 -33.06 -11.64 -8.81
CA LEU A 488 -32.73 -10.22 -8.58
C LEU A 488 -32.01 -9.50 -9.73
N ALA A 489 -31.43 -10.22 -10.70
CA ALA A 489 -30.97 -9.60 -11.95
C ALA A 489 -32.14 -8.97 -12.75
N SER A 490 -33.39 -9.33 -12.40
CA SER A 490 -34.59 -8.65 -12.89
C SER A 490 -35.12 -7.54 -11.95
N VAL A 491 -34.55 -7.39 -10.75
CA VAL A 491 -34.98 -6.43 -9.71
C VAL A 491 -33.95 -5.31 -9.45
N VAL A 492 -32.66 -5.48 -9.76
CA VAL A 492 -31.62 -4.43 -9.61
C VAL A 492 -31.77 -3.28 -10.62
N GLY A 493 -32.79 -3.33 -11.47
CA GLY A 493 -33.29 -2.13 -12.14
C GLY A 493 -33.94 -1.11 -11.18
N ASP A 494 -34.37 -1.54 -9.98
CA ASP A 494 -35.35 -0.81 -9.16
C ASP A 494 -35.05 -0.81 -7.64
N LEU A 495 -33.79 -0.85 -7.19
CA LEU A 495 -33.52 -0.61 -5.76
C LEU A 495 -33.60 0.89 -5.46
N ASP A 496 -34.57 1.27 -4.65
CA ASP A 496 -34.74 2.65 -4.22
C ASP A 496 -33.88 2.98 -3.00
N GLN A 497 -33.80 4.27 -2.68
CA GLN A 497 -32.96 4.82 -1.60
C GLN A 497 -33.16 4.12 -0.23
N GLU A 498 -34.29 3.41 0.05
CA GLU A 498 -34.64 2.79 1.36
C GLU A 498 -33.76 1.60 1.64
N GLN A 499 -33.54 0.83 0.60
CA GLN A 499 -32.82 -0.42 0.70
C GLN A 499 -31.31 -0.17 0.76
N VAL A 500 -30.85 0.98 0.24
CA VAL A 500 -29.46 1.44 0.35
C VAL A 500 -29.17 2.01 1.74
N TYR A 501 -30.13 2.74 2.30
CA TYR A 501 -30.03 3.31 3.64
C TYR A 501 -30.03 2.25 4.76
N GLU A 502 -30.99 1.31 4.73
CA GLU A 502 -31.08 0.24 5.74
C GLU A 502 -29.85 -0.68 5.71
N LEU A 503 -29.25 -0.85 4.53
CA LEU A 503 -27.99 -1.58 4.38
C LEU A 503 -26.80 -0.81 5.00
N GLY A 504 -26.74 0.51 4.85
CA GLY A 504 -25.72 1.35 5.49
C GLY A 504 -25.83 1.32 7.03
N LYS A 505 -27.06 1.40 7.55
CA LYS A 505 -27.33 1.32 8.99
C LYS A 505 -26.97 -0.06 9.56
N SER A 506 -27.34 -1.16 8.89
CA SER A 506 -27.05 -2.51 9.40
C SER A 506 -25.56 -2.84 9.41
N LEU A 507 -24.77 -2.25 8.51
CA LEU A 507 -23.31 -2.41 8.48
C LEU A 507 -22.63 -1.57 9.57
N PHE A 508 -23.12 -0.37 9.85
CA PHE A 508 -22.61 0.46 10.95
C PHE A 508 -22.87 -0.18 12.34
N GLU A 509 -24.08 -0.69 12.58
CA GLU A 509 -24.44 -1.40 13.83
C GLU A 509 -23.63 -2.71 14.01
N ALA A 510 -23.29 -3.40 12.92
CA ALA A 510 -22.57 -4.66 12.95
C ALA A 510 -21.05 -4.52 13.11
N PHE A 511 -20.44 -3.42 12.65
CA PHE A 511 -18.98 -3.34 12.48
C PHE A 511 -18.29 -2.13 13.13
N ALA A 512 -19.02 -1.15 13.66
CA ALA A 512 -18.38 -0.06 14.42
C ALA A 512 -17.92 -0.51 15.83
N PRO A 513 -16.80 0.00 16.36
CA PRO A 513 -16.41 -0.17 17.77
C PRO A 513 -17.47 0.40 18.73
N GLU A 514 -17.66 -0.18 19.92
CA GLU A 514 -18.71 0.26 20.86
C GLU A 514 -18.57 1.72 21.29
N GLU A 515 -17.34 2.24 21.39
CA GLU A 515 -17.10 3.65 21.73
C GLU A 515 -17.54 4.65 20.63
N ILE A 516 -17.64 4.18 19.37
CA ILE A 516 -18.10 4.95 18.20
C ILE A 516 -19.63 4.90 18.09
N LYS A 517 -20.25 3.75 18.43
CA LYS A 517 -21.71 3.58 18.43
C LYS A 517 -22.40 4.46 19.47
N GLU A 518 -21.78 4.68 20.63
CA GLU A 518 -22.29 5.56 21.69
C GLU A 518 -22.23 7.06 21.32
N GLN A 519 -21.44 7.43 20.32
CA GLN A 519 -21.17 8.83 19.93
C GLN A 519 -21.74 9.22 18.57
N PHE A 520 -22.35 8.28 17.84
CA PHE A 520 -22.72 8.45 16.43
C PHE A 520 -24.11 7.88 16.13
N GLU A 521 -25.08 8.75 15.84
CA GLU A 521 -26.39 8.36 15.30
C GLU A 521 -26.33 8.33 13.77
N PHE A 522 -26.68 7.19 13.17
CA PHE A 522 -26.76 7.04 11.73
C PHE A 522 -27.95 7.85 11.19
N PRO A 523 -27.75 8.84 10.29
CA PRO A 523 -28.84 9.66 9.81
C PRO A 523 -29.76 8.84 8.87
N THR A 524 -31.07 8.77 9.15
CA THR A 524 -32.11 8.06 8.37
C THR A 524 -32.04 8.25 6.86
N LYS A 525 -32.61 7.34 6.05
CA LYS A 525 -32.81 7.59 4.61
C LYS A 525 -33.46 8.94 4.41
N GLU A 526 -34.53 9.20 5.16
CA GLU A 526 -35.18 10.48 5.08
C GLU A 526 -34.23 11.60 5.48
N GLN A 527 -33.31 11.40 6.43
CA GLN A 527 -32.29 12.40 6.77
C GLN A 527 -31.20 12.57 5.69
N TRP A 528 -30.79 11.50 4.99
CA TRP A 528 -29.81 11.56 3.89
C TRP A 528 -30.41 12.09 2.59
N ASP A 529 -31.60 11.64 2.22
CA ASP A 529 -32.36 12.14 1.08
C ASP A 529 -32.83 13.57 1.36
N SER A 530 -33.22 13.88 2.61
CA SER A 530 -33.45 15.25 3.05
C SER A 530 -32.16 16.05 3.01
N PHE A 531 -31.01 15.52 3.41
CA PHE A 531 -29.73 16.22 3.29
C PHE A 531 -29.41 16.51 1.83
N ALA A 532 -29.39 15.51 0.95
CA ALA A 532 -29.11 15.67 -0.47
C ALA A 532 -30.12 16.61 -1.14
N THR A 533 -31.41 16.48 -0.81
CA THR A 533 -32.49 17.34 -1.35
C THR A 533 -32.37 18.76 -0.82
N ARG A 534 -32.19 18.97 0.50
CA ARG A 534 -32.03 20.29 1.11
C ARG A 534 -30.74 20.96 0.66
N PHE A 535 -29.66 20.20 0.53
CA PHE A 535 -28.38 20.68 0.03
C PHE A 535 -28.47 21.08 -1.44
N GLN A 536 -29.12 20.25 -2.28
CA GLN A 536 -29.41 20.60 -3.67
C GLN A 536 -30.34 21.81 -3.76
N GLN A 537 -31.35 21.92 -2.89
CA GLN A 537 -32.22 23.09 -2.80
C GLN A 537 -31.46 24.34 -2.35
N ALA A 538 -30.48 24.22 -1.46
CA ALA A 538 -29.63 25.33 -1.03
C ALA A 538 -28.70 25.76 -2.17
N LEU A 539 -28.12 24.82 -2.93
CA LEU A 539 -27.35 25.09 -4.13
C LEU A 539 -28.20 25.77 -5.22
N GLU A 540 -29.45 25.32 -5.40
CA GLU A 540 -30.39 25.86 -6.39
C GLU A 540 -31.16 27.12 -5.95
N GLY A 541 -31.18 27.38 -4.65
CA GLY A 541 -31.86 28.49 -4.01
C GLY A 541 -31.13 29.82 -4.23
N ASP A 542 -31.76 30.94 -3.91
CA ASP A 542 -31.21 32.28 -4.15
C ASP A 542 -30.49 32.90 -2.93
N ARG A 543 -30.43 32.19 -1.81
CA ARG A 543 -29.84 32.64 -0.52
C ARG A 543 -28.49 31.96 -0.25
N LEU A 544 -27.49 32.77 0.09
CA LEU A 544 -26.13 32.27 0.39
C LEU A 544 -25.98 31.81 1.84
N GLU A 545 -26.79 32.37 2.72
CA GLU A 545 -26.90 32.01 4.14
C GLU A 545 -27.29 30.54 4.26
N ASP A 546 -28.31 30.14 3.49
CA ASP A 546 -28.82 28.78 3.48
C ASP A 546 -27.72 27.81 3.03
N LEU A 547 -26.88 28.17 2.04
CA LEU A 547 -25.75 27.36 1.60
C LEU A 547 -24.60 27.34 2.63
N ALA A 548 -24.32 28.46 3.30
CA ALA A 548 -23.27 28.58 4.31
C ALA A 548 -23.56 27.75 5.57
N GLU A 549 -24.82 27.62 5.94
CA GLU A 549 -25.28 26.84 7.10
C GLU A 549 -25.02 25.33 6.95
N PHE A 550 -24.87 24.82 5.72
CA PHE A 550 -24.55 23.41 5.47
C PHE A 550 -23.11 23.01 5.80
N GLU A 551 -22.19 23.94 6.13
CA GLU A 551 -20.77 23.60 6.34
C GLU A 551 -20.52 22.46 7.35
N PRO A 552 -21.14 22.47 8.55
CA PRO A 552 -20.92 21.40 9.52
C PRO A 552 -21.48 20.07 9.03
N GLU A 553 -22.68 20.10 8.44
CA GLU A 553 -23.38 18.91 7.94
C GLU A 553 -22.66 18.31 6.72
N ALA A 554 -22.16 19.14 5.79
CA ALA A 554 -21.41 18.73 4.61
C ALA A 554 -20.01 18.17 4.95
N ARG A 555 -19.31 18.72 5.94
CA ARG A 555 -18.04 18.14 6.40
C ARG A 555 -18.23 16.80 7.09
N ALA A 556 -19.24 16.68 7.94
CA ALA A 556 -19.59 15.41 8.58
C ALA A 556 -19.99 14.36 7.52
N ALA A 557 -20.80 14.76 6.53
CA ALA A 557 -21.16 13.93 5.40
C ALA A 557 -19.95 13.52 4.55
N LEU A 558 -18.98 14.41 4.30
CA LEU A 558 -17.76 14.06 3.55
C LEU A 558 -16.93 13.00 4.29
N VAL A 559 -16.75 13.14 5.60
CA VAL A 559 -16.04 12.15 6.42
C VAL A 559 -16.75 10.80 6.35
N ALA A 560 -18.08 10.79 6.48
CA ALA A 560 -18.88 9.58 6.34
C ALA A 560 -18.76 8.96 4.94
N LEU A 561 -18.91 9.74 3.86
CA LEU A 561 -18.82 9.25 2.49
C LEU A 561 -17.43 8.71 2.13
N ARG A 562 -16.35 9.27 2.69
CA ARG A 562 -14.98 8.75 2.52
C ARG A 562 -14.75 7.43 3.25
N ALA A 563 -15.49 7.18 4.32
CA ALA A 563 -15.45 5.93 5.07
C ALA A 563 -16.35 4.83 4.45
N LEU A 564 -17.25 5.18 3.53
CA LEU A 564 -18.19 4.26 2.88
C LEU A 564 -17.64 3.75 1.53
N PRO A 565 -17.36 2.44 1.38
CA PRO A 565 -16.90 1.86 0.12
C PRO A 565 -17.92 2.09 -1.02
N GLY A 566 -17.43 2.43 -2.21
CA GLY A 566 -18.29 2.68 -3.38
C GLY A 566 -18.88 4.10 -3.47
N TYR A 567 -18.69 4.94 -2.45
CA TYR A 567 -19.13 6.34 -2.44
C TYR A 567 -18.00 7.34 -2.76
N GLY A 568 -16.82 6.87 -3.19
CA GLY A 568 -15.68 7.72 -3.52
C GLY A 568 -15.98 8.83 -4.52
N ASP A 569 -16.79 8.55 -5.56
CA ASP A 569 -17.23 9.54 -6.55
C ASP A 569 -18.13 10.63 -5.92
N TYR A 570 -18.98 10.24 -4.97
CA TYR A 570 -19.86 11.17 -4.23
C TYR A 570 -19.07 12.02 -3.24
N ALA A 571 -18.06 11.43 -2.60
CA ALA A 571 -17.14 12.15 -1.73
C ALA A 571 -16.28 13.16 -2.52
N ASP A 572 -15.76 12.77 -3.69
CA ASP A 572 -15.07 13.68 -4.62
C ASP A 572 -16.00 14.85 -5.04
N TRP A 573 -17.25 14.55 -5.40
CA TRP A 573 -18.25 15.56 -5.75
C TRP A 573 -18.55 16.52 -4.58
N LEU A 574 -18.77 15.99 -3.38
CA LEU A 574 -19.10 16.80 -2.21
C LEU A 574 -17.92 17.68 -1.77
N GLU A 575 -16.70 17.16 -1.84
CA GLU A 575 -15.47 17.90 -1.54
C GLU A 575 -15.33 19.14 -2.44
N GLU A 576 -15.65 19.02 -3.73
CA GLU A 576 -15.65 20.17 -4.65
C GLU A 576 -16.73 21.20 -4.34
N ARG A 577 -17.84 20.77 -3.73
CA ARG A 577 -18.96 21.64 -3.35
C ARG A 577 -18.79 22.29 -1.98
N ILE A 578 -18.01 21.69 -1.08
CA ILE A 578 -17.62 22.31 0.20
C ILE A 578 -16.87 23.63 -0.04
N ASP A 579 -16.10 23.75 -1.11
CA ASP A 579 -15.45 25.01 -1.50
C ASP A 579 -16.47 26.14 -1.76
N TYR A 580 -17.66 25.82 -2.31
CA TYR A 580 -18.74 26.80 -2.47
C TYR A 580 -19.42 27.16 -1.15
N ILE A 581 -19.56 26.20 -0.24
CA ILE A 581 -20.11 26.42 1.11
C ILE A 581 -19.21 27.35 1.92
N GLU A 582 -17.91 27.10 1.92
CA GLU A 582 -16.94 27.94 2.63
C GLU A 582 -16.91 29.37 2.07
N ALA A 583 -16.97 29.52 0.75
CA ALA A 583 -17.06 30.82 0.12
C ALA A 583 -18.39 31.52 0.46
N ALA A 584 -19.51 30.81 0.51
CA ALA A 584 -20.79 31.36 0.93
C ALA A 584 -20.73 31.85 2.38
N LYS A 585 -20.12 31.08 3.29
CA LYS A 585 -19.92 31.46 4.69
C LYS A 585 -19.05 32.71 4.83
N GLN A 586 -17.97 32.81 4.06
CA GLN A 586 -17.12 34.00 4.05
C GLN A 586 -17.86 35.22 3.50
N ALA A 587 -18.64 35.06 2.42
CA ALA A 587 -19.45 36.14 1.85
C ALA A 587 -20.58 36.61 2.79
N VAL A 588 -21.16 35.72 3.58
CA VAL A 588 -22.19 36.04 4.58
C VAL A 588 -21.56 36.71 5.81
N ALA A 589 -20.39 36.25 6.26
CA ALA A 589 -19.68 36.83 7.40
C ALA A 589 -19.06 38.21 7.10
N GLN A 590 -18.74 38.46 5.83
CA GLN A 590 -18.20 39.73 5.34
C GLN A 590 -19.02 40.20 4.13
N PRO A 591 -20.25 40.71 4.35
CA PRO A 591 -21.08 41.19 3.26
C PRO A 591 -20.34 42.30 2.51
N GLU A 592 -20.29 42.19 1.19
CA GLU A 592 -19.65 43.22 0.35
C GLU A 592 -20.22 44.60 0.70
N PRO A 593 -19.37 45.64 0.85
CA PRO A 593 -19.88 46.99 1.01
C PRO A 593 -20.76 47.32 -0.19
N ALA A 594 -21.92 47.93 0.07
CA ALA A 594 -22.91 48.29 -0.95
C ALA A 594 -22.21 48.93 -2.16
N PRO A 595 -22.66 48.65 -3.41
CA PRO A 595 -22.03 49.19 -4.61
C PRO A 595 -21.92 50.70 -4.45
N VAL A 596 -20.68 51.19 -4.31
CA VAL A 596 -20.42 52.62 -4.20
C VAL A 596 -20.88 53.20 -5.53
N PRO A 597 -21.83 54.15 -5.56
CA PRO A 597 -22.18 54.83 -6.80
C PRO A 597 -20.89 55.42 -7.37
N PRO A 598 -20.68 55.40 -8.71
CA PRO A 598 -19.40 55.76 -9.30
C PRO A 598 -18.99 57.14 -8.81
N SER A 599 -18.02 57.19 -7.90
CA SER A 599 -17.46 58.46 -7.45
C SER A 599 -16.62 59.02 -8.60
N PRO A 600 -16.67 60.34 -8.85
CA PRO A 600 -16.08 60.93 -10.03
C PRO A 600 -14.57 60.68 -10.03
N VAL A 601 -14.07 60.10 -11.12
CA VAL A 601 -12.64 59.96 -11.38
C VAL A 601 -12.01 61.36 -11.32
N PRO A 602 -10.94 61.60 -10.55
CA PRO A 602 -10.20 62.86 -10.64
C PRO A 602 -9.64 63.01 -12.06
N ALA A 603 -9.81 64.18 -12.66
CA ALA A 603 -9.43 64.44 -14.04
C ALA A 603 -7.97 64.02 -14.33
N PRO A 604 -7.71 63.29 -15.42
CA PRO A 604 -6.36 62.93 -15.79
C PRO A 604 -5.59 64.17 -16.26
N VAL A 605 -4.37 64.33 -15.74
CA VAL A 605 -3.37 65.28 -16.27
C VAL A 605 -2.97 64.80 -17.68
N PRO A 606 -2.95 65.66 -18.71
CA PRO A 606 -2.78 65.23 -20.09
C PRO A 606 -1.29 65.17 -20.49
N PRO A 607 -0.86 64.13 -21.23
CA PRO A 607 0.21 64.26 -22.21
C PRO A 607 -0.37 64.28 -23.65
N PRO A 608 0.41 64.73 -24.64
CA PRO A 608 -0.09 65.39 -25.83
C PRO A 608 -0.57 64.42 -26.93
N ALA A 609 -1.48 64.90 -27.77
CA ALA A 609 -2.01 64.23 -28.97
C ALA A 609 -1.31 64.79 -30.26
N PRO A 610 -1.61 64.32 -31.49
CA PRO A 610 -2.33 63.12 -31.96
C PRO A 610 -1.72 62.42 -33.21
N ALA A 611 -2.28 61.27 -33.65
CA ALA A 611 -2.70 61.01 -35.04
C ALA A 611 -3.64 59.77 -35.14
N PRO A 612 -4.56 59.70 -36.13
CA PRO A 612 -5.89 59.12 -35.96
C PRO A 612 -6.02 57.68 -36.50
N GLY A 613 -6.74 56.82 -35.79
CA GLY A 613 -7.04 55.47 -36.27
C GLY A 613 -8.09 54.73 -35.45
N LYS A 614 -9.33 54.74 -35.95
CA LYS A 614 -10.55 54.00 -35.53
C LYS A 614 -11.03 54.22 -34.08
N PRO A 615 -12.36 54.32 -33.84
CA PRO A 615 -12.86 54.33 -32.48
C PRO A 615 -12.48 53.00 -31.83
N ALA A 616 -11.74 53.03 -30.73
CA ALA A 616 -11.59 51.88 -29.87
C ALA A 616 -13.00 51.43 -29.45
N PRO A 617 -13.30 50.12 -29.41
CA PRO A 617 -14.57 49.65 -28.87
C PRO A 617 -14.70 50.22 -27.46
N ALA A 618 -15.88 50.75 -27.15
CA ALA A 618 -16.16 51.31 -25.83
C ALA A 618 -15.69 50.32 -24.77
N VAL A 619 -14.71 50.72 -23.95
CA VAL A 619 -14.25 49.95 -22.79
C VAL A 619 -15.50 49.75 -21.94
N ARG A 620 -16.06 48.53 -21.95
CA ARG A 620 -17.13 48.18 -21.04
C ARG A 620 -16.55 48.40 -19.63
N PRO A 621 -17.22 49.14 -18.74
CA PRO A 621 -16.78 49.21 -17.35
C PRO A 621 -16.62 47.78 -16.84
N ALA A 622 -15.52 47.49 -16.13
CA ALA A 622 -15.25 46.16 -15.62
C ALA A 622 -16.51 45.64 -14.91
N PRO A 623 -17.05 44.47 -15.30
CA PRO A 623 -18.28 44.00 -14.71
C PRO A 623 -18.06 43.86 -13.21
N ASN A 624 -18.92 44.49 -12.42
CA ASN A 624 -18.93 44.31 -10.97
C ASN A 624 -19.44 42.90 -10.69
N ILE A 625 -18.56 41.90 -10.78
CA ILE A 625 -18.89 40.49 -10.55
C ILE A 625 -18.94 40.27 -9.03
N PRO A 626 -20.12 39.98 -8.46
CA PRO A 626 -20.24 39.74 -7.02
C PRO A 626 -19.33 38.59 -6.58
N HIS A 627 -18.71 38.72 -5.41
CA HIS A 627 -17.83 37.73 -4.78
C HIS A 627 -16.54 37.42 -5.57
N TYR A 628 -16.21 38.20 -6.61
CA TYR A 628 -14.98 37.99 -7.38
C TYR A 628 -13.72 38.19 -6.55
N ALA A 629 -13.67 39.25 -5.71
CA ALA A 629 -12.51 39.52 -4.85
C ALA A 629 -12.27 38.39 -3.84
N LEU A 630 -13.34 37.86 -3.25
CA LEU A 630 -13.30 36.70 -2.36
C LEU A 630 -12.68 35.48 -3.06
N TRP A 631 -13.19 35.15 -4.25
CA TRP A 631 -12.65 34.01 -5.01
C TRP A 631 -11.23 34.25 -5.52
N LEU A 632 -10.87 35.50 -5.84
CA LEU A 632 -9.51 35.84 -6.25
C LEU A 632 -8.51 35.57 -5.13
N GLU A 633 -8.82 35.99 -3.89
CA GLU A 633 -8.00 35.71 -2.71
C GLU A 633 -7.90 34.19 -2.44
N ARG A 634 -9.04 33.47 -2.47
CA ARG A 634 -9.05 32.00 -2.30
C ARG A 634 -8.18 31.31 -3.35
N MET A 635 -8.28 31.73 -4.61
CA MET A 635 -7.54 31.11 -5.72
C MET A 635 -6.04 31.45 -5.72
N GLN A 636 -5.64 32.64 -5.27
CA GLN A 636 -4.22 33.02 -5.14
C GLN A 636 -3.46 32.11 -4.17
N ASN A 637 -4.14 31.63 -3.13
CA ASN A 637 -3.58 30.74 -2.13
C ASN A 637 -3.72 29.25 -2.48
N ARG A 638 -4.40 28.92 -3.59
CA ARG A 638 -4.63 27.53 -4.01
C ARG A 638 -3.51 27.03 -4.91
N PRO A 639 -2.83 25.92 -4.59
CA PRO A 639 -1.82 25.33 -5.49
C PRO A 639 -2.47 24.89 -6.81
N VAL A 640 -1.69 24.90 -7.89
CA VAL A 640 -2.14 24.40 -9.19
C VAL A 640 -2.38 22.89 -9.09
N PRO A 641 -3.54 22.36 -9.53
CA PRO A 641 -3.78 20.91 -9.52
C PRO A 641 -2.69 20.15 -10.29
N PRO A 642 -2.07 19.09 -9.74
CA PRO A 642 -0.98 18.36 -10.41
C PRO A 642 -1.36 17.84 -11.80
N ARG A 643 -2.61 17.41 -11.99
CA ARG A 643 -3.17 16.93 -13.26
C ARG A 643 -3.29 18.04 -14.33
N ALA A 644 -3.26 19.31 -13.94
CA ALA A 644 -3.32 20.42 -14.88
C ALA A 644 -2.14 20.37 -15.87
N ALA A 645 -0.93 20.05 -15.40
CA ALA A 645 0.25 19.92 -16.26
C ALA A 645 0.09 18.87 -17.37
N GLN A 646 -0.68 17.81 -17.12
CA GLN A 646 -0.96 16.75 -18.08
C GLN A 646 -1.99 17.19 -19.14
N PHE A 647 -3.08 17.83 -18.72
CA PHE A 647 -4.22 18.06 -19.61
C PHE A 647 -4.22 19.43 -20.30
N LEU A 648 -3.77 20.50 -19.64
CA LEU A 648 -3.87 21.88 -20.16
C LEU A 648 -3.29 22.11 -21.56
N PRO A 649 -2.09 21.60 -21.90
CA PRO A 649 -1.54 21.81 -23.24
C PRO A 649 -2.46 21.27 -24.34
N MET A 650 -3.17 20.17 -24.08
CA MET A 650 -4.17 19.63 -25.00
C MET A 650 -5.47 20.45 -24.94
N LEU A 651 -5.98 20.75 -23.74
CA LEU A 651 -7.24 21.47 -23.58
C LEU A 651 -7.20 22.88 -24.20
N ARG A 652 -6.12 23.64 -24.00
CA ARG A 652 -5.95 24.98 -24.60
C ARG A 652 -5.95 24.94 -26.13
N ARG A 653 -5.28 23.93 -26.72
CA ARG A 653 -5.31 23.71 -28.17
C ARG A 653 -6.73 23.39 -28.67
N THR A 654 -7.45 22.54 -27.96
CA THR A 654 -8.83 22.16 -28.29
C THR A 654 -9.79 23.35 -28.22
N PHE A 655 -9.66 24.18 -27.18
CA PHE A 655 -10.49 25.37 -26.99
C PHE A 655 -10.20 26.44 -28.06
N ALA A 656 -8.93 26.68 -28.36
CA ALA A 656 -8.51 27.57 -29.45
C ALA A 656 -9.05 27.09 -30.81
N ALA A 657 -8.94 25.78 -31.11
CA ALA A 657 -9.50 25.19 -32.32
C ALA A 657 -11.04 25.27 -32.36
N GLY A 658 -11.69 25.29 -31.21
CA GLY A 658 -13.13 25.51 -31.06
C GLY A 658 -13.58 26.95 -31.35
N GLY A 659 -12.65 27.90 -31.47
CA GLY A 659 -12.95 29.32 -31.71
C GLY A 659 -13.38 30.09 -30.46
N ILE A 660 -12.95 29.63 -29.27
CA ILE A 660 -13.16 30.33 -27.99
C ILE A 660 -11.79 30.60 -27.33
N PRO A 661 -11.69 31.53 -26.36
CA PRO A 661 -10.45 31.79 -25.64
C PRO A 661 -9.83 30.51 -25.06
N ALA A 662 -8.56 30.26 -25.37
CA ALA A 662 -7.86 29.03 -24.96
C ALA A 662 -7.81 28.88 -23.43
N ASP A 663 -7.76 30.00 -22.71
CA ASP A 663 -7.65 30.02 -21.25
C ASP A 663 -8.89 29.50 -20.53
N LEU A 664 -10.05 29.49 -21.19
CA LEU A 664 -11.27 28.83 -20.69
C LEU A 664 -11.07 27.32 -20.46
N ALA A 665 -9.99 26.71 -20.95
CA ALA A 665 -9.60 25.35 -20.59
C ALA A 665 -9.43 25.14 -19.07
N TRP A 666 -9.14 26.19 -18.31
CA TRP A 666 -9.10 26.15 -16.85
C TRP A 666 -10.46 25.93 -16.19
N LEU A 667 -11.56 25.97 -16.94
CA LEU A 667 -12.89 25.54 -16.47
C LEU A 667 -12.86 24.13 -15.86
N ALA A 668 -11.99 23.25 -16.36
CA ALA A 668 -11.82 21.90 -15.82
C ALA A 668 -11.31 21.86 -14.36
N GLU A 669 -10.66 22.93 -13.86
CA GLU A 669 -10.32 23.05 -12.44
C GLU A 669 -11.56 23.30 -11.61
N ALA A 670 -12.46 24.19 -12.07
CA ALA A 670 -13.68 24.53 -11.37
C ALA A 670 -14.73 23.39 -11.39
N GLU A 671 -14.69 22.56 -12.43
CA GLU A 671 -15.66 21.46 -12.64
C GLU A 671 -15.26 20.13 -12.02
N SER A 672 -13.97 19.78 -12.01
CA SER A 672 -13.53 18.42 -11.62
C SER A 672 -12.12 18.36 -11.03
N THR A 673 -11.47 19.50 -10.83
CA THR A 673 -10.06 19.55 -10.43
C THR A 673 -9.16 18.71 -11.38
N PHE A 674 -9.51 18.69 -12.67
CA PHE A 674 -8.91 17.84 -13.70
C PHE A 674 -9.04 16.32 -13.51
N ASN A 675 -10.11 15.84 -12.87
CA ASN A 675 -10.42 14.41 -12.75
C ASN A 675 -11.26 13.91 -13.96
N PRO A 676 -10.70 13.09 -14.88
CA PRO A 676 -11.46 12.58 -16.03
C PRO A 676 -12.55 11.58 -15.65
N ASN A 677 -12.54 11.03 -14.44
CA ASN A 677 -13.52 10.06 -13.97
C ASN A 677 -14.59 10.65 -13.03
N ALA A 678 -14.51 11.94 -12.69
CA ALA A 678 -15.44 12.59 -11.78
C ALA A 678 -16.91 12.40 -12.20
N ARG A 679 -17.79 12.10 -11.24
CA ARG A 679 -19.22 11.86 -11.46
C ARG A 679 -20.07 12.55 -10.38
N SER A 680 -21.10 13.28 -10.78
CA SER A 680 -22.06 13.88 -9.84
C SER A 680 -23.28 12.99 -9.58
N PRO A 681 -24.03 13.23 -8.48
CA PRO A 681 -25.31 12.57 -8.19
C PRO A 681 -26.32 12.74 -9.34
N SER A 682 -26.32 13.90 -10.00
CA SER A 682 -27.20 14.19 -11.13
C SER A 682 -26.75 13.55 -12.44
N GLY A 683 -25.62 12.84 -12.46
CA GLY A 683 -25.12 12.09 -13.63
C GLY A 683 -24.17 12.85 -14.55
N ALA A 684 -23.75 14.06 -14.18
CA ALA A 684 -22.68 14.79 -14.85
C ALA A 684 -21.36 14.02 -14.75
N LYS A 685 -20.52 14.03 -15.80
CA LYS A 685 -19.29 13.23 -15.81
C LYS A 685 -18.11 13.88 -16.53
N GLY A 686 -16.91 13.54 -16.07
CA GLY A 686 -15.63 13.86 -16.71
C GLY A 686 -15.09 15.26 -16.40
N LEU A 687 -14.03 15.65 -17.11
CA LEU A 687 -13.27 16.88 -16.85
C LEU A 687 -14.12 18.15 -16.78
N PHE A 688 -15.21 18.19 -17.55
CA PHE A 688 -16.08 19.34 -17.72
C PHE A 688 -17.51 19.09 -17.20
N GLN A 689 -17.71 18.00 -16.44
CA GLN A 689 -18.98 17.62 -15.83
C GLN A 689 -20.17 17.74 -16.81
N LEU A 690 -20.07 17.08 -17.97
CA LEU A 690 -21.13 17.14 -18.96
C LEU A 690 -22.29 16.21 -18.56
N MET A 691 -23.50 16.77 -18.52
CA MET A 691 -24.74 16.01 -18.31
C MET A 691 -24.96 15.03 -19.47
N PRO A 692 -25.59 13.86 -19.23
CA PRO A 692 -25.75 12.83 -20.26
C PRO A 692 -26.46 13.35 -21.52
N ALA A 693 -27.59 14.05 -21.36
CA ALA A 693 -28.35 14.61 -22.47
C ALA A 693 -27.51 15.63 -23.28
N THR A 694 -26.84 16.54 -22.58
CA THR A 694 -25.96 17.54 -23.22
C THR A 694 -24.78 16.90 -23.93
N ALA A 695 -24.17 15.85 -23.37
CA ALA A 695 -23.07 15.14 -23.99
C ALA A 695 -23.51 14.44 -25.30
N GLN A 696 -24.69 13.81 -25.29
CA GLN A 696 -25.29 13.19 -26.48
C GLN A 696 -25.60 14.23 -27.57
N GLU A 697 -26.17 15.39 -27.21
CA GLU A 697 -26.41 16.51 -28.14
C GLU A 697 -25.12 17.07 -28.76
N LEU A 698 -23.99 16.92 -28.07
CA LEU A 698 -22.66 17.34 -28.52
C LEU A 698 -21.89 16.20 -29.22
N GLY A 699 -22.53 15.05 -29.43
CA GLY A 699 -21.99 13.93 -30.21
C GLY A 699 -21.07 12.99 -29.42
N LEU A 700 -21.15 12.98 -28.09
CA LEU A 700 -20.43 12.01 -27.24
C LEU A 700 -21.29 10.77 -26.98
N SER A 701 -20.67 9.59 -27.08
CA SER A 701 -21.24 8.35 -26.54
C SER A 701 -21.22 8.36 -25.02
N THR A 702 -22.37 8.12 -24.40
CA THR A 702 -22.49 7.85 -22.96
C THR A 702 -22.49 6.36 -22.63
N PHE A 703 -22.24 5.49 -23.62
CA PHE A 703 -22.17 4.03 -23.51
C PHE A 703 -20.72 3.54 -23.55
N LEU A 704 -20.43 2.36 -22.99
CA LEU A 704 -19.07 1.84 -22.76
C LEU A 704 -18.19 1.74 -24.04
N PRO A 705 -17.04 2.46 -24.12
CA PRO A 705 -16.52 3.39 -23.11
C PRO A 705 -17.19 4.79 -23.18
N ASP A 706 -17.61 5.31 -22.03
CA ASP A 706 -18.26 6.64 -21.89
C ASP A 706 -17.28 7.75 -22.28
N GLU A 707 -17.52 8.42 -23.40
CA GLU A 707 -16.59 9.37 -24.01
C GLU A 707 -16.48 10.69 -23.23
N ARG A 708 -17.36 10.94 -22.26
CA ARG A 708 -17.23 12.08 -21.35
C ARG A 708 -15.98 11.99 -20.47
N THR A 709 -15.50 10.76 -20.20
CA THR A 709 -14.24 10.55 -19.46
C THR A 709 -13.01 10.63 -20.36
N HIS A 710 -13.19 10.64 -21.69
CA HIS A 710 -12.09 10.82 -22.63
C HIS A 710 -11.69 12.30 -22.72
N PRO A 711 -10.49 12.72 -22.25
CA PRO A 711 -10.15 14.13 -22.03
C PRO A 711 -10.35 15.03 -23.25
N GLU A 712 -9.87 14.61 -24.41
CA GLU A 712 -9.95 15.41 -25.64
C GLU A 712 -11.37 15.51 -26.23
N LYS A 713 -12.16 14.43 -26.13
CA LYS A 713 -13.55 14.41 -26.63
C LYS A 713 -14.45 15.27 -25.75
N SER A 714 -14.30 15.12 -24.43
CA SER A 714 -14.96 15.96 -23.42
C SER A 714 -14.64 17.45 -23.62
N ALA A 715 -13.37 17.79 -23.88
CA ALA A 715 -12.94 19.16 -24.16
C ALA A 715 -13.55 19.76 -25.43
N ARG A 716 -13.63 18.97 -26.51
CA ARG A 716 -14.28 19.41 -27.76
C ARG A 716 -15.76 19.75 -27.53
N ALA A 717 -16.47 18.89 -26.79
CA ALA A 717 -17.88 19.10 -26.46
C ALA A 717 -18.06 20.35 -25.58
N ALA A 718 -17.26 20.52 -24.53
CA ALA A 718 -17.31 21.70 -23.66
C ALA A 718 -17.05 23.00 -24.44
N ALA A 719 -16.04 23.01 -25.32
CA ALA A 719 -15.75 24.18 -26.16
C ALA A 719 -16.90 24.52 -27.12
N GLN A 720 -17.54 23.51 -27.72
CA GLN A 720 -18.71 23.70 -28.57
C GLN A 720 -19.90 24.27 -27.78
N LEU A 721 -20.13 23.80 -26.55
CA LEU A 721 -21.20 24.30 -25.69
C LEU A 721 -20.97 25.75 -25.29
N LEU A 722 -19.79 26.09 -24.77
CA LEU A 722 -19.42 27.46 -24.39
C LEU A 722 -19.53 28.44 -25.57
N ARG A 723 -19.13 28.02 -26.77
CA ARG A 723 -19.30 28.85 -27.98
C ARG A 723 -20.76 29.15 -28.27
N LYS A 724 -21.65 28.14 -28.18
CA LYS A 724 -23.10 28.32 -28.38
C LYS A 724 -23.68 29.29 -27.35
N LEU A 725 -23.28 29.15 -26.07
CA LEU A 725 -23.76 29.99 -24.98
C LEU A 725 -23.27 31.43 -25.13
N HIS A 726 -21.98 31.63 -25.44
CA HIS A 726 -21.43 32.96 -25.69
C HIS A 726 -22.07 33.64 -26.90
N ALA A 727 -22.32 32.91 -27.99
CA ALA A 727 -23.03 33.45 -29.14
C ALA A 727 -24.47 33.91 -28.81
N LYS A 728 -25.13 33.24 -27.84
CA LYS A 728 -26.48 33.59 -27.40
C LYS A 728 -26.50 34.81 -26.48
N PHE A 729 -25.62 34.86 -25.49
CA PHE A 729 -25.67 35.90 -24.44
C PHE A 729 -24.73 37.08 -24.68
N GLY A 730 -23.71 36.93 -25.54
CA GLY A 730 -22.77 38.00 -25.91
C GLY A 730 -21.86 38.48 -24.78
N ASP A 731 -21.74 37.68 -23.71
CA ASP A 731 -20.98 37.98 -22.50
C ASP A 731 -20.54 36.68 -21.80
N TRP A 732 -19.27 36.58 -21.41
CA TRP A 732 -18.71 35.37 -20.79
C TRP A 732 -19.28 35.06 -19.41
N PRO A 733 -19.41 36.02 -18.47
CA PRO A 733 -20.12 35.80 -17.21
C PRO A 733 -21.52 35.19 -17.40
N LEU A 734 -22.31 35.70 -18.35
CA LEU A 734 -23.62 35.12 -18.68
C LEU A 734 -23.52 33.74 -19.34
N ALA A 735 -22.51 33.51 -20.19
CA ALA A 735 -22.28 32.20 -20.80
C ALA A 735 -21.88 31.13 -19.76
N LEU A 736 -21.04 31.49 -18.79
CA LEU A 736 -20.66 30.61 -17.66
C LEU A 736 -21.84 30.37 -16.72
N ALA A 737 -22.64 31.42 -16.43
CA ALA A 737 -23.88 31.26 -15.68
C ALA A 737 -24.84 30.30 -16.41
N ALA A 738 -24.93 30.38 -17.73
CA ALA A 738 -25.77 29.51 -18.53
C ALA A 738 -25.20 28.09 -18.69
N TYR A 739 -23.87 27.94 -18.59
CA TYR A 739 -23.20 26.63 -18.58
C TYR A 739 -23.57 25.85 -17.32
N ASN A 740 -23.56 26.53 -16.16
CA ASN A 740 -23.90 25.93 -14.87
C ASN A 740 -25.43 25.85 -14.62
N ALA A 741 -26.17 26.95 -14.77
CA ALA A 741 -27.61 27.03 -14.44
C ALA A 741 -28.56 26.64 -15.59
N GLY A 742 -28.02 26.45 -16.79
CA GLY A 742 -28.79 26.27 -18.02
C GLY A 742 -29.24 27.58 -18.66
N ALA A 743 -29.12 27.66 -19.99
CA ALA A 743 -29.45 28.85 -20.77
C ALA A 743 -30.91 29.33 -20.64
N GLY A 744 -31.85 28.41 -20.41
CA GLY A 744 -33.26 28.78 -20.24
C GLY A 744 -33.51 29.56 -18.94
N ARG A 745 -32.86 29.17 -17.84
CA ARG A 745 -32.99 29.83 -16.54
C ARG A 745 -32.40 31.24 -16.61
N VAL A 746 -31.19 31.37 -17.15
CA VAL A 746 -30.52 32.68 -17.34
C VAL A 746 -31.37 33.62 -18.20
N GLN A 747 -31.88 33.15 -19.35
CA GLN A 747 -32.71 33.98 -20.22
C GLN A 747 -33.99 34.47 -19.51
N ARG A 748 -34.71 33.57 -18.84
CA ARG A 748 -35.92 33.94 -18.10
C ARG A 748 -35.65 34.97 -17.00
N THR A 749 -34.52 34.84 -16.29
CA THR A 749 -34.15 35.79 -15.23
C THR A 749 -33.78 37.17 -15.82
N LEU A 750 -33.06 37.21 -16.95
CA LEU A 750 -32.78 38.45 -17.68
C LEU A 750 -34.07 39.15 -18.10
N ASP A 751 -34.98 38.39 -18.74
CA ASP A 751 -36.25 38.92 -19.26
C ASP A 751 -37.13 39.43 -18.11
N LYS A 752 -37.23 38.67 -17.01
CA LYS A 752 -38.03 39.04 -15.83
C LYS A 752 -37.51 40.31 -15.14
N LYS A 753 -36.19 40.52 -15.10
CA LYS A 753 -35.57 41.68 -14.44
C LYS A 753 -35.33 42.87 -15.39
N GLY A 754 -35.52 42.69 -16.71
CA GLY A 754 -35.07 43.67 -17.70
C GLY A 754 -33.54 43.89 -17.67
N ALA A 755 -32.79 42.91 -17.17
CA ALA A 755 -31.35 42.98 -16.94
C ALA A 755 -30.57 42.57 -18.19
N LYS A 756 -29.29 42.96 -18.26
CA LYS A 756 -28.41 42.67 -19.41
C LYS A 756 -27.09 42.04 -19.03
N THR A 757 -26.75 41.97 -17.75
CA THR A 757 -25.47 41.48 -17.26
C THR A 757 -25.65 40.42 -16.18
N PHE A 758 -24.62 39.58 -15.98
CA PHE A 758 -24.61 38.60 -14.90
C PHE A 758 -24.77 39.27 -13.53
N ALA A 759 -24.07 40.40 -13.29
CA ALA A 759 -24.12 41.12 -12.02
C ALA A 759 -25.55 41.51 -11.59
N GLU A 760 -26.38 41.97 -12.54
CA GLU A 760 -27.76 42.39 -12.27
C GLU A 760 -28.71 41.22 -11.94
N ILE A 761 -28.40 40.03 -12.46
CA ILE A 761 -29.20 38.82 -12.24
C ILE A 761 -28.61 37.89 -11.19
N ALA A 762 -27.35 38.08 -10.77
CA ALA A 762 -26.63 37.17 -9.91
C ALA A 762 -27.44 36.84 -8.65
N SER A 763 -27.96 37.85 -7.95
CA SER A 763 -28.79 37.64 -6.75
C SER A 763 -30.11 36.90 -6.97
N SER A 764 -30.50 36.64 -8.22
CA SER A 764 -31.70 35.86 -8.60
C SER A 764 -31.36 34.62 -9.41
N LEU A 765 -30.09 34.23 -9.41
CA LEU A 765 -29.61 32.94 -9.87
C LEU A 765 -29.33 32.05 -8.66
N PRO A 766 -29.29 30.73 -8.86
CA PRO A 766 -28.88 29.77 -7.83
C PRO A 766 -27.61 30.18 -7.08
N ALA A 767 -27.53 29.87 -5.79
CA ALA A 767 -26.38 30.11 -4.93
C ALA A 767 -25.11 29.47 -5.49
N GLU A 768 -25.22 28.24 -6.04
CA GLU A 768 -24.12 27.59 -6.75
C GLU A 768 -23.67 28.45 -7.94
N THR A 769 -24.59 28.88 -8.81
CA THR A 769 -24.26 29.69 -9.99
C THR A 769 -23.67 31.05 -9.62
N ARG A 770 -24.18 31.68 -8.55
CA ARG A 770 -23.68 32.94 -8.00
C ARG A 770 -22.22 32.86 -7.59
N MET A 771 -21.79 31.71 -7.08
CA MET A 771 -20.40 31.47 -6.67
C MET A 771 -19.55 30.83 -7.76
N TYR A 772 -20.16 30.09 -8.67
CA TYR A 772 -19.51 29.42 -9.79
C TYR A 772 -18.86 30.43 -10.75
N VAL A 773 -19.60 31.45 -11.19
CA VAL A 773 -19.08 32.45 -12.14
C VAL A 773 -17.85 33.20 -11.59
N PRO A 774 -17.88 33.79 -10.38
CA PRO A 774 -16.69 34.43 -9.82
C PRO A 774 -15.55 33.44 -9.56
N LYS A 775 -15.81 32.19 -9.16
CA LYS A 775 -14.78 31.14 -9.01
C LYS A 775 -14.06 30.87 -10.33
N VAL A 776 -14.80 30.68 -11.42
CA VAL A 776 -14.22 30.44 -12.74
C VAL A 776 -13.39 31.64 -13.19
N LEU A 777 -13.92 32.85 -13.06
CA LEU A 777 -13.22 34.07 -13.46
C LEU A 777 -11.96 34.32 -12.61
N ALA A 778 -12.01 34.04 -11.31
CA ALA A 778 -10.85 34.14 -10.41
C ALA A 778 -9.78 33.09 -10.78
N THR A 779 -10.21 31.88 -11.13
CA THR A 779 -9.33 30.83 -11.65
C THR A 779 -8.62 31.31 -12.91
N LEU A 780 -9.33 31.90 -13.86
CA LEU A 780 -8.74 32.45 -15.09
C LEU A 780 -7.73 33.58 -14.80
N ALA A 781 -8.03 34.45 -13.85
CA ALA A 781 -7.14 35.55 -13.46
C ALA A 781 -5.85 35.03 -12.81
N VAL A 782 -5.94 34.10 -11.85
CA VAL A 782 -4.77 33.56 -11.15
C VAL A 782 -3.95 32.64 -12.05
N ARG A 783 -4.61 31.80 -12.85
CA ARG A 783 -3.94 30.75 -13.61
C ARG A 783 -3.48 31.18 -14.99
N ALA A 784 -4.17 32.13 -15.61
CA ALA A 784 -3.88 32.59 -16.98
C ALA A 784 -3.62 34.10 -17.09
N GLY A 785 -3.77 34.87 -16.01
CA GLY A 785 -3.63 36.33 -16.05
C GLY A 785 -4.77 37.03 -16.81
N VAL A 786 -5.90 36.34 -17.03
CA VAL A 786 -7.05 36.85 -17.78
C VAL A 786 -8.09 37.39 -16.80
N THR A 787 -8.28 38.70 -16.79
CA THR A 787 -9.28 39.37 -15.96
C THR A 787 -10.65 39.39 -16.66
N PRO A 788 -11.77 39.53 -15.91
CA PRO A 788 -13.12 39.51 -16.48
C PRO A 788 -13.38 40.53 -17.60
N ASP A 789 -12.70 41.68 -17.57
CA ASP A 789 -12.77 42.73 -18.61
C ASP A 789 -12.00 42.40 -19.90
N ARG A 790 -11.15 41.35 -19.85
CA ARG A 790 -10.27 40.93 -20.96
C ARG A 790 -10.67 39.58 -21.58
N LEU A 791 -11.72 38.95 -21.05
CA LEU A 791 -12.37 37.77 -21.62
C LEU A 791 -13.33 38.19 -22.73
#